data_AF-A0A349Z0K6-F1
#
_entry.id   AF-A0A349Z0K6-F1
#
_cell.length_a   1.000
_cell.length_b   1.000
_cell.length_c   1.000
_cell.angle_alpha   90.00
_cell.angle_beta   90.00
_cell.angle_gamma   90.00
#
_symmetry.space_group_name_H-M   'P 1'
#
loop_
_entity.id
_entity.type
_entity.pdbx_description
1 polymer ?
#
loop_
_entity_poly.entity_id
_entity_poly.type
_entity_poly.pdbx_seq_one_letter_code
_entity_poly.pdbx_strand_id
1 'polypeptide(L)'
;MLLANEWRLYVRQPLVWLCALGLPGLSVLLVQGLTVADLQLAKRLTMLNITVVMLALPVVVAALTPPLLQRDRLYNMQELVGAASTSQFTRRLNRFVAFLSLAAVICLCGSVLQLLMLSQHPLFDAGIIHTALKNGFFIVAPACFLYCAAALLIAQRVNSALPVYAFFALVWIGYVMLASVTGSPVLAGSSIIHPSLYEAMLVADPLGFTAIFAQLTGDQTDWSANPSISLNRLAWLALSVVLVWLALTARSVLHENSKRASWWRLRKAAPLPDSQIKMPAAITYHPFAALLVSAIKVLLVTRVMLLVIALYAGAIFSEVLAAIDYAEPHSVVRPLSIDALNRVVWDMLPFAGCVLMALWSWQLGWQNQRNGAAEMIAATPATNVQLVTAQAGALFFAGLVLLGITAIAVAVAQLLAGSQIEVGTYARMLTMTGLPVLLFGWLCLALHHVMRSALMAGGLCLLLLIVKFTPLLSLAGISHPLLDIAGTPLQPADYLIGFSRSEHTFWPYLLLWSAVAVCALVLAINKTHRGAGFTLRTWRTMSRSGWFAIGVAVVMLVGFHLALQQERPYMTPDARYALRADYEKQYSHWEARVQPVVTHIDALVDFFPEKRQASLKLTLHLKNLSGEAINEVLVGSYPGFKPEVLTLSGGQLTSHNERLQQFVYQLDSPLLPGQILTLQAAMVVTGARRWLPSGHQILLPEFSYLRGIPLLPNIGFNRQYTLRDEVLREELGLAALDMPLPSTFVDKAPVTTLQSTPATLRSVVSSPVSHTVHAQGQVVNQWLAAGRRYMEFATAEPVRNIPVWLATMQTSTTHSVTAGEDSV
;
A
#
# COMPACT_ATOMS: atom_id res chain seq x y z
N MET A 1 37.97 -24.26 -10.09
CA MET A 1 36.91 -25.28 -10.28
C MET A 1 35.82 -25.21 -9.20
N LEU A 2 36.15 -25.26 -7.89
CA LEU A 2 35.13 -25.25 -6.81
C LEU A 2 34.23 -24.01 -6.80
N LEU A 3 34.79 -22.81 -6.96
CA LEU A 3 34.01 -21.56 -7.01
C LEU A 3 33.04 -21.51 -8.20
N ALA A 4 33.49 -21.94 -9.39
CA ALA A 4 32.64 -22.03 -10.57
C ALA A 4 31.49 -23.05 -10.38
N ASN A 5 31.73 -24.14 -9.65
CA ASN A 5 30.69 -25.10 -9.30
C ASN A 5 29.67 -24.51 -8.32
N GLU A 6 30.10 -23.74 -7.33
CA GLU A 6 29.19 -23.02 -6.42
C GLU A 6 28.32 -22.03 -7.20
N TRP A 7 28.90 -21.26 -8.12
CA TRP A 7 28.14 -20.34 -8.98
C TRP A 7 27.09 -21.07 -9.83
N ARG A 8 27.48 -22.15 -10.51
CA ARG A 8 26.56 -22.98 -11.31
C ARG A 8 25.41 -23.54 -10.48
N LEU A 9 25.66 -23.88 -9.22
CA LEU A 9 24.62 -24.35 -8.30
C LEU A 9 23.71 -23.20 -7.86
N TYR A 10 24.27 -22.03 -7.54
CA TYR A 10 23.50 -20.86 -7.10
C TYR A 10 22.53 -20.40 -8.20
N VAL A 11 22.98 -20.32 -9.44
CA VAL A 11 22.14 -19.94 -10.59
C VAL A 11 21.02 -20.96 -10.86
N ARG A 12 21.11 -22.20 -10.36
CA ARG A 12 20.01 -23.19 -10.48
C ARG A 12 18.96 -23.06 -9.37
N GLN A 13 19.21 -22.27 -8.34
CA GLN A 13 18.26 -22.09 -7.25
C GLN A 13 17.16 -21.11 -7.70
N PRO A 14 15.86 -21.49 -7.64
CA PRO A 14 14.78 -20.61 -8.08
C PRO A 14 14.70 -19.33 -7.24
N LEU A 15 15.05 -19.40 -5.96
CA LEU A 15 15.07 -18.25 -5.06
C LEU A 15 16.12 -17.20 -5.48
N VAL A 16 17.24 -17.62 -6.08
CA VAL A 16 18.26 -16.69 -6.59
C VAL A 16 17.71 -15.84 -7.71
N TRP A 17 16.97 -16.43 -8.65
CA TRP A 17 16.30 -15.68 -9.71
C TRP A 17 15.22 -14.76 -9.16
N LEU A 18 14.48 -15.21 -8.15
CA LEU A 18 13.49 -14.37 -7.49
C LEU A 18 14.13 -13.13 -6.86
N CYS A 19 15.25 -13.28 -6.15
CA CYS A 19 15.99 -12.14 -5.60
C CYS A 19 16.65 -11.27 -6.68
N ALA A 20 17.16 -11.89 -7.75
CA ALA A 20 17.80 -11.19 -8.87
C ALA A 20 16.82 -10.38 -9.71
N LEU A 21 15.53 -10.73 -9.70
CA LEU A 21 14.46 -9.91 -10.28
C LEU A 21 13.87 -8.96 -9.24
N GLY A 22 13.72 -9.41 -7.99
CA GLY A 22 13.02 -8.69 -6.94
C GLY A 22 13.72 -7.41 -6.49
N LEU A 23 15.03 -7.46 -6.19
CA LEU A 23 15.76 -6.26 -5.75
C LEU A 23 15.88 -5.24 -6.88
N PRO A 24 16.33 -5.60 -8.10
CA PRO A 24 16.38 -4.64 -9.20
C PRO A 24 14.99 -4.13 -9.63
N GLY A 25 13.95 -4.97 -9.55
CA GLY A 25 12.57 -4.56 -9.78
C GLY A 25 12.08 -3.53 -8.76
N LEU A 26 12.38 -3.74 -7.47
CA LEU A 26 12.11 -2.75 -6.42
C LEU A 26 12.89 -1.45 -6.67
N SER A 27 14.14 -1.55 -7.13
CA SER A 27 14.96 -0.39 -7.48
C SER A 27 14.29 0.48 -8.55
N VAL A 28 13.69 -0.13 -9.60
CA VAL A 28 12.92 0.58 -10.64
C VAL A 28 11.65 1.21 -10.08
N LEU A 29 10.89 0.46 -9.28
CA LEU A 29 9.66 0.96 -8.65
C LEU A 29 9.93 2.17 -7.75
N LEU A 30 11.03 2.15 -6.99
CA LEU A 30 11.43 3.27 -6.14
C LEU A 30 11.80 4.51 -6.94
N VAL A 31 12.39 4.39 -8.14
CA VAL A 31 12.64 5.56 -9.00
C VAL A 31 11.34 6.26 -9.34
N GLN A 32 10.28 5.50 -9.64
CA GLN A 32 8.96 6.05 -9.97
C GLN A 32 8.23 6.61 -8.74
N GLY A 33 8.37 5.97 -7.56
CA GLY A 33 7.66 6.35 -6.34
C GLY A 33 8.32 7.45 -5.50
N LEU A 34 9.65 7.51 -5.43
CA LEU A 34 10.40 8.54 -4.71
C LEU A 34 10.68 9.73 -5.64
N THR A 35 9.67 10.59 -5.80
CA THR A 35 9.85 11.94 -6.35
C THR A 35 10.15 12.89 -5.20
N VAL A 36 11.43 13.04 -4.84
CA VAL A 36 11.83 14.18 -4.00
C VAL A 36 11.56 15.44 -4.82
N ALA A 37 10.82 16.39 -4.24
CA ALA A 37 10.41 17.64 -4.91
C ALA A 37 11.61 18.54 -5.31
N ASP A 38 12.81 18.22 -4.83
CA ASP A 38 14.05 18.87 -5.25
C ASP A 38 14.47 18.36 -6.63
N LEU A 39 14.60 19.27 -7.61
CA LEU A 39 15.01 19.02 -9.01
C LEU A 39 16.42 18.39 -9.18
N GLN A 40 17.07 17.90 -8.13
CA GLN A 40 18.48 17.49 -8.13
C GLN A 40 18.66 15.97 -8.17
N LEU A 41 19.14 15.48 -9.32
CA LEU A 41 19.20 14.05 -9.64
C LEU A 41 20.25 13.26 -8.82
N ALA A 42 21.36 13.89 -8.42
CA ALA A 42 22.43 13.26 -7.64
C ALA A 42 22.01 12.94 -6.19
N LYS A 43 21.37 13.90 -5.51
CA LYS A 43 20.72 13.71 -4.20
C LYS A 43 19.68 12.59 -4.27
N ARG A 44 18.81 12.61 -5.29
CA ARG A 44 17.80 11.57 -5.54
C ARG A 44 18.42 10.18 -5.71
N LEU A 45 19.47 10.03 -6.52
CA LEU A 45 20.17 8.75 -6.71
C LEU A 45 20.77 8.22 -5.41
N THR A 46 21.33 9.10 -4.58
CA THR A 46 21.90 8.72 -3.27
C THR A 46 20.80 8.23 -2.33
N MET A 47 19.69 8.95 -2.23
CA MET A 47 18.52 8.54 -1.45
C MET A 47 17.96 7.19 -1.92
N LEU A 48 17.87 6.97 -3.24
CA LEU A 48 17.41 5.70 -3.83
C LEU A 48 18.33 4.52 -3.49
N ASN A 49 19.66 4.70 -3.58
CA ASN A 49 20.62 3.66 -3.21
C ASN A 49 20.55 3.32 -1.72
N ILE A 50 20.49 4.36 -0.86
CA ILE A 50 20.34 4.18 0.58
C ILE A 50 19.05 3.42 0.89
N THR A 51 17.92 3.79 0.28
CA THR A 51 16.63 3.13 0.50
C THR A 51 16.68 1.65 0.11
N VAL A 52 17.27 1.30 -1.04
CA VAL A 52 17.41 -0.11 -1.47
C VAL A 52 18.32 -0.90 -0.53
N VAL A 53 19.46 -0.34 -0.13
CA VAL A 53 20.39 -1.01 0.80
C VAL A 53 19.76 -1.17 2.19
N MET A 54 19.02 -0.17 2.66
CA MET A 54 18.34 -0.18 3.97
C MET A 54 17.19 -1.19 4.00
N LEU A 55 16.33 -1.21 2.97
CA LEU A 55 15.08 -1.96 2.99
C LEU A 55 15.18 -3.34 2.35
N ALA A 56 15.94 -3.51 1.27
CA ALA A 56 15.90 -4.72 0.46
C ALA A 56 17.06 -5.68 0.72
N LEU A 57 18.28 -5.15 0.91
CA LEU A 57 19.49 -5.97 1.04
C LEU A 57 19.44 -6.95 2.23
N PRO A 58 19.00 -6.56 3.45
CA PRO A 58 18.91 -7.50 4.57
C PRO A 58 17.95 -8.66 4.27
N VAL A 59 16.82 -8.37 3.59
CA VAL A 59 15.80 -9.35 3.22
C VAL A 59 16.33 -10.32 2.17
N VAL A 60 17.03 -9.83 1.14
CA VAL A 60 17.65 -10.67 0.09
C VAL A 60 18.73 -11.57 0.69
N VAL A 61 19.61 -11.02 1.51
CA VAL A 61 20.66 -11.80 2.17
C VAL A 61 20.05 -12.86 3.09
N ALA A 62 19.03 -12.50 3.87
CA ALA A 62 18.31 -13.44 4.72
C ALA A 62 17.70 -14.59 3.91
N ALA A 63 16.98 -14.28 2.82
CA ALA A 63 16.31 -15.25 1.96
C ALA A 63 17.30 -16.25 1.35
N LEU A 64 18.43 -15.77 0.84
CA LEU A 64 19.44 -16.58 0.17
C LEU A 64 20.33 -17.37 1.13
N THR A 65 20.46 -16.96 2.40
CA THR A 65 21.40 -17.60 3.34
C THR A 65 21.12 -19.10 3.55
N PRO A 66 19.89 -19.56 3.86
CA PRO A 66 19.63 -20.98 4.07
C PRO A 66 19.86 -21.88 2.84
N PRO A 67 19.33 -21.59 1.63
CA PRO A 67 19.52 -22.46 0.47
C PRO A 67 20.95 -22.44 -0.10
N LEU A 68 21.76 -21.42 0.22
CA LEU A 68 23.14 -21.32 -0.29
C LEU A 68 24.16 -21.81 0.74
N LEU A 69 24.07 -21.34 1.99
CA LEU A 69 25.07 -21.61 3.03
C LEU A 69 24.71 -22.80 3.94
N GLN A 70 23.41 -23.06 4.19
CA GLN A 70 22.94 -24.15 5.08
C GLN A 70 22.38 -25.37 4.34
N ARG A 71 22.42 -25.40 3.00
CA ARG A 71 21.80 -26.45 2.19
C ARG A 71 22.16 -27.89 2.60
N ASP A 72 23.41 -28.12 2.94
CA ASP A 72 23.88 -29.46 3.31
C ASP A 72 23.21 -29.96 4.60
N ARG A 73 22.90 -29.04 5.53
CA ARG A 73 22.17 -29.35 6.77
C ARG A 73 20.68 -29.55 6.51
N LEU A 74 20.09 -28.65 5.72
CA LEU A 74 18.65 -28.67 5.42
C LEU A 74 18.21 -29.94 4.67
N TYR A 75 19.10 -30.51 3.84
CA TYR A 75 18.83 -31.71 3.06
C TYR A 75 19.53 -32.97 3.62
N ASN A 76 20.03 -32.94 4.86
CA ASN A 76 20.73 -34.06 5.50
C ASN A 76 21.92 -34.63 4.68
N MET A 77 22.58 -33.80 3.89
CA MET A 77 23.75 -34.16 3.07
C MET A 77 25.09 -33.83 3.77
N GLN A 78 25.04 -33.34 5.01
CA GLN A 78 26.20 -32.83 5.72
C GLN A 78 27.29 -33.91 5.92
N GLU A 79 26.92 -35.16 6.19
CA GLU A 79 27.87 -36.27 6.36
C GLU A 79 28.52 -36.67 5.04
N LEU A 80 27.71 -36.81 3.97
CA LEU A 80 28.18 -37.13 2.63
C LEU A 80 29.16 -36.07 2.11
N VAL A 81 28.78 -34.79 2.24
CA VAL A 81 29.61 -33.67 1.83
C VAL A 81 30.83 -33.55 2.75
N GLY A 82 30.68 -33.86 4.04
CA GLY A 82 31.76 -33.89 5.03
C GLY A 82 32.86 -34.92 4.73
N ALA A 83 32.52 -36.04 4.09
CA ALA A 83 33.47 -37.09 3.70
C ALA A 83 34.34 -36.74 2.47
N ALA A 84 34.01 -35.67 1.74
CA ALA A 84 34.79 -35.23 0.59
C ALA A 84 36.20 -34.74 1.00
N SER A 85 37.20 -35.01 0.17
CA SER A 85 38.63 -34.68 0.41
C SER A 85 38.96 -33.18 0.53
N THR A 86 37.97 -32.30 0.37
CA THR A 86 38.17 -30.85 0.43
C THR A 86 38.11 -30.35 1.87
N SER A 87 39.08 -29.51 2.27
CA SER A 87 39.08 -28.90 3.59
C SER A 87 37.80 -28.07 3.82
N GLN A 88 37.30 -28.07 5.05
CA GLN A 88 36.10 -27.30 5.39
C GLN A 88 36.33 -25.79 5.23
N PHE A 89 37.53 -25.32 5.54
CA PHE A 89 37.92 -23.92 5.37
C PHE A 89 37.79 -23.48 3.91
N THR A 90 38.42 -24.21 2.98
CA THR A 90 38.38 -23.92 1.54
C THR A 90 36.94 -23.95 1.02
N ARG A 91 36.11 -24.86 1.52
CA ARG A 91 34.70 -24.96 1.11
C ARG A 91 33.88 -23.76 1.58
N ARG A 92 34.01 -23.37 2.85
CA ARG A 92 33.30 -22.21 3.40
C ARG A 92 33.74 -20.91 2.73
N LEU A 93 35.05 -20.76 2.47
CA LEU A 93 35.60 -19.61 1.75
C LEU A 93 35.02 -19.51 0.34
N ASN A 94 35.04 -20.61 -0.44
CA ASN A 94 34.48 -20.60 -1.80
C ASN A 94 32.97 -20.28 -1.81
N ARG A 95 32.20 -20.82 -0.84
CA ARG A 95 30.78 -20.49 -0.71
C ARG A 95 30.53 -19.03 -0.36
N PHE A 96 31.36 -18.47 0.52
CA PHE A 96 31.28 -17.06 0.89
C PHE A 96 31.62 -16.15 -0.30
N VAL A 97 32.71 -16.41 -1.02
CA VAL A 97 33.07 -15.61 -2.20
C VAL A 97 32.01 -15.71 -3.29
N ALA A 98 31.46 -16.90 -3.55
CA ALA A 98 30.34 -17.07 -4.47
C ALA A 98 29.08 -16.33 -3.99
N PHE A 99 28.83 -16.29 -2.68
CA PHE A 99 27.64 -15.64 -2.11
C PHE A 99 27.76 -14.11 -2.16
N LEU A 100 28.93 -13.59 -1.78
CA LEU A 100 29.27 -12.17 -1.85
C LEU A 100 29.21 -11.65 -3.30
N SER A 101 29.82 -12.38 -4.25
CA SER A 101 29.75 -12.00 -5.67
C SER A 101 28.33 -12.03 -6.21
N LEU A 102 27.50 -12.98 -5.78
CA LEU A 102 26.09 -13.04 -6.18
C LEU A 102 25.32 -11.84 -5.65
N ALA A 103 25.45 -11.53 -4.36
CA ALA A 103 24.81 -10.37 -3.73
C ALA A 103 25.28 -9.06 -4.40
N ALA A 104 26.57 -8.92 -4.67
CA ALA A 104 27.13 -7.77 -5.36
C ALA A 104 26.58 -7.61 -6.78
N VAL A 105 26.44 -8.69 -7.55
CA VAL A 105 25.84 -8.65 -8.89
C VAL A 105 24.38 -8.23 -8.82
N ILE A 106 23.59 -8.77 -7.89
CA ILE A 106 22.18 -8.38 -7.72
C ILE A 106 22.06 -6.88 -7.39
N CYS A 107 22.85 -6.37 -6.45
CA CYS A 107 22.85 -4.95 -6.10
C CYS A 107 23.34 -4.06 -7.25
N LEU A 108 24.35 -4.50 -8.01
CA LEU A 108 24.85 -3.78 -9.18
C LEU A 108 23.80 -3.71 -10.29
N CYS A 109 23.06 -4.80 -10.54
CA CYS A 109 21.92 -4.77 -11.46
C CYS A 109 20.87 -3.74 -11.01
N GLY A 110 20.58 -3.67 -9.70
CA GLY A 110 19.66 -2.69 -9.14
C GLY A 110 20.13 -1.24 -9.34
N SER A 111 21.39 -0.93 -9.03
CA SER A 111 21.94 0.42 -9.19
C SER A 111 22.07 0.83 -10.67
N VAL A 112 22.43 -0.10 -11.56
CA VAL A 112 22.45 0.15 -13.01
C VAL A 112 21.05 0.44 -13.55
N LEU A 113 20.03 -0.31 -13.12
CA LEU A 113 18.65 -0.02 -13.52
C LEU A 113 18.16 1.34 -13.00
N GLN A 114 18.52 1.75 -11.78
CA GLN A 114 18.21 3.10 -11.29
C GLN A 114 18.83 4.17 -12.17
N LEU A 115 20.10 4.00 -12.53
CA LEU A 115 20.81 4.94 -13.40
C LEU A 115 20.17 5.01 -14.79
N LEU A 116 19.80 3.86 -15.37
CA LEU A 116 19.11 3.78 -16.67
C LEU A 116 17.72 4.44 -16.66
N MET A 117 16.99 4.35 -15.55
CA MET A 117 15.71 5.05 -15.41
C MET A 117 15.91 6.57 -15.26
N LEU A 118 16.91 6.98 -14.48
CA LEU A 118 17.22 8.41 -14.30
C LEU A 118 17.84 9.04 -15.55
N SER A 119 18.48 8.27 -16.44
CA SER A 119 19.04 8.80 -17.69
C SER A 119 17.99 9.25 -18.70
N GLN A 120 16.72 8.90 -18.49
CA GLN A 120 15.60 9.41 -19.28
C GLN A 120 15.21 10.84 -18.86
N HIS A 121 15.71 11.33 -17.73
CA HIS A 121 15.39 12.68 -17.24
C HIS A 121 16.19 13.75 -18.01
N PRO A 122 15.58 14.87 -18.43
CA PRO A 122 16.25 15.91 -19.22
C PRO A 122 17.49 16.53 -18.56
N LEU A 123 17.58 16.46 -17.23
CA LEU A 123 18.65 17.02 -16.40
C LEU A 123 19.79 16.03 -16.11
N PHE A 124 19.89 14.93 -16.86
CA PHE A 124 20.93 13.93 -16.65
C PHE A 124 22.30 14.42 -17.14
N ASP A 125 23.31 14.37 -16.26
CA ASP A 125 24.68 14.77 -16.56
C ASP A 125 25.69 13.65 -16.20
N ALA A 126 26.89 13.70 -16.79
CA ALA A 126 27.99 12.77 -16.54
C ALA A 126 28.41 12.73 -15.06
N GLY A 127 28.23 13.83 -14.30
CA GLY A 127 28.47 13.86 -12.86
C GLY A 127 27.67 12.80 -12.08
N ILE A 128 26.52 12.40 -12.58
CA ILE A 128 25.64 11.40 -11.93
C ILE A 128 26.24 10.00 -11.99
N ILE A 129 26.98 9.69 -13.05
CA ILE A 129 27.73 8.43 -13.16
C ILE A 129 28.82 8.39 -12.09
N HIS A 130 29.48 9.51 -11.83
CA HIS A 130 30.45 9.62 -10.74
C HIS A 130 29.78 9.40 -9.37
N THR A 131 28.62 10.01 -9.12
CA THR A 131 27.84 9.77 -7.90
C THR A 131 27.40 8.30 -7.77
N ALA A 132 27.01 7.64 -8.87
CA ALA A 132 26.65 6.23 -8.88
C ALA A 132 27.82 5.33 -8.46
N LEU A 133 29.02 5.57 -9.01
CA LEU A 133 30.24 4.84 -8.66
C LEU A 133 30.63 5.08 -7.20
N LYS A 134 30.58 6.34 -6.75
CA LYS A 134 30.84 6.74 -5.37
C LYS A 134 29.89 6.04 -4.39
N ASN A 135 28.59 6.02 -4.69
CA ASN A 135 27.59 5.30 -3.89
C ASN A 135 27.84 3.79 -3.91
N GLY A 136 28.20 3.22 -5.07
CA GLY A 136 28.57 1.81 -5.17
C GLY A 136 29.70 1.42 -4.23
N PHE A 137 30.75 2.24 -4.16
CA PHE A 137 31.95 1.96 -3.35
C PHE A 137 31.77 2.23 -1.86
N PHE A 138 31.11 3.34 -1.48
CA PHE A 138 31.00 3.75 -0.07
C PHE A 138 29.71 3.32 0.63
N ILE A 139 28.65 2.99 -0.12
CA ILE A 139 27.33 2.64 0.42
C ILE A 139 27.05 1.15 0.18
N VAL A 140 27.03 0.73 -1.09
CA VAL A 140 26.53 -0.60 -1.47
C VAL A 140 27.53 -1.71 -1.12
N ALA A 141 28.80 -1.58 -1.53
CA ALA A 141 29.79 -2.63 -1.36
C ALA A 141 30.09 -2.97 0.13
N PRO A 142 30.32 -1.98 1.03
CA PRO A 142 30.59 -2.26 2.44
C PRO A 142 29.39 -2.89 3.13
N ALA A 143 28.17 -2.42 2.84
CA ALA A 143 26.94 -3.00 3.38
C ALA A 143 26.74 -4.46 2.89
N CYS A 144 26.95 -4.73 1.61
CA CYS A 144 26.88 -6.09 1.06
C CYS A 144 27.86 -7.03 1.75
N PHE A 145 29.10 -6.57 1.96
CA PHE A 145 30.13 -7.36 2.63
C PHE A 145 29.77 -7.66 4.08
N LEU A 146 29.30 -6.65 4.83
CA LEU A 146 28.86 -6.79 6.22
C LEU A 146 27.71 -7.80 6.37
N TYR A 147 26.65 -7.66 5.58
CA TYR A 147 25.51 -8.57 5.66
C TYR A 147 25.88 -9.99 5.23
N CYS A 148 26.69 -10.16 4.17
CA CYS A 148 27.15 -11.49 3.76
C CYS A 148 28.07 -12.14 4.82
N ALA A 149 28.92 -11.35 5.49
CA ALA A 149 29.77 -11.82 6.57
C ALA A 149 28.95 -12.29 7.78
N ALA A 150 27.95 -11.50 8.19
CA ALA A 150 27.02 -11.86 9.24
C ALA A 150 26.20 -13.12 8.88
N ALA A 151 25.72 -13.22 7.64
CA ALA A 151 25.02 -14.40 7.11
C ALA A 151 25.87 -15.67 7.21
N LEU A 152 27.14 -15.59 6.84
CA LEU A 152 28.05 -16.72 6.93
C LEU A 152 28.22 -17.18 8.39
N LEU A 153 28.45 -16.25 9.31
CA LEU A 153 28.64 -16.56 10.73
C LEU A 153 27.40 -17.22 11.33
N ILE A 154 26.22 -16.66 11.10
CA ILE A 154 24.98 -17.20 11.67
C ILE A 154 24.59 -18.53 11.04
N ALA A 155 24.82 -18.69 9.73
CA ALA A 155 24.59 -19.95 9.02
C ALA A 155 25.39 -21.11 9.65
N GLN A 156 26.58 -20.83 10.21
CA GLN A 156 27.38 -21.84 10.91
C GLN A 156 26.84 -22.16 12.30
N ARG A 157 26.34 -21.17 13.03
CA ARG A 157 25.89 -21.30 14.44
C ARG A 157 24.52 -21.96 14.57
N VAL A 158 23.67 -21.85 13.55
CA VAL A 158 22.27 -22.30 13.60
C VAL A 158 22.06 -23.51 12.70
N ASN A 159 21.21 -24.44 13.12
CA ASN A 159 20.91 -25.69 12.38
C ASN A 159 19.63 -25.64 11.53
N SER A 160 18.88 -24.54 11.59
CA SER A 160 17.64 -24.35 10.84
C SER A 160 17.59 -22.96 10.18
N ALA A 161 16.73 -22.82 9.17
CA ALA A 161 16.56 -21.57 8.42
C ALA A 161 15.86 -20.46 9.24
N LEU A 162 14.95 -20.84 10.13
CA LEU A 162 14.06 -19.91 10.84
C LEU A 162 14.81 -18.85 11.68
N PRO A 163 15.85 -19.21 12.48
CA PRO A 163 16.59 -18.22 13.27
C PRO A 163 17.49 -17.32 12.41
N VAL A 164 17.87 -17.74 11.20
CA VAL A 164 18.57 -16.88 10.25
C VAL A 164 17.65 -15.74 9.80
N TYR A 165 16.42 -16.07 9.39
CA TYR A 165 15.42 -15.06 9.03
C TYR A 165 15.11 -14.11 10.19
N ALA A 166 14.98 -14.67 11.41
CA ALA A 166 14.67 -13.89 12.59
C ALA A 166 15.80 -12.92 12.99
N PHE A 167 17.07 -13.33 12.85
CA PHE A 167 18.22 -12.47 13.07
C PHE A 167 18.27 -11.30 12.09
N PHE A 168 18.11 -11.56 10.79
CA PHE A 168 18.12 -10.48 9.81
C PHE A 168 16.91 -9.56 9.93
N ALA A 169 15.73 -10.09 10.31
CA ALA A 169 14.58 -9.26 10.65
C ALA A 169 14.87 -8.36 11.86
N LEU A 170 15.54 -8.87 12.89
CA LEU A 170 15.95 -8.07 14.05
C LEU A 170 16.95 -6.99 13.69
N VAL A 171 17.98 -7.32 12.92
CA VAL A 171 18.99 -6.35 12.44
C VAL A 171 18.33 -5.28 11.57
N TRP A 172 17.40 -5.68 10.70
CA TRP A 172 16.68 -4.77 9.82
C TRP A 172 15.76 -3.82 10.58
N ILE A 173 14.86 -4.35 11.42
CA ILE A 173 13.92 -3.55 12.23
C ILE A 173 14.69 -2.67 13.20
N GLY A 174 15.71 -3.21 13.88
CA GLY A 174 16.56 -2.43 14.79
C GLY A 174 17.27 -1.28 14.10
N TYR A 175 17.76 -1.48 12.87
CA TYR A 175 18.36 -0.40 12.09
C TYR A 175 17.34 0.64 11.65
N VAL A 176 16.16 0.24 11.17
CA VAL A 176 15.09 1.17 10.78
C VAL A 176 14.63 2.01 11.98
N MET A 177 14.53 1.42 13.16
CA MET A 177 14.23 2.16 14.39
C MET A 177 15.34 3.16 14.73
N LEU A 178 16.61 2.76 14.65
CA LEU A 178 17.74 3.67 14.86
C LEU A 178 17.69 4.83 13.84
N ALA A 179 17.46 4.53 12.56
CA ALA A 179 17.35 5.53 11.50
C ALA A 179 16.15 6.49 11.72
N SER A 180 15.04 6.01 12.28
CA SER A 180 13.89 6.84 12.63
C SER A 180 14.21 7.82 13.76
N VAL A 181 14.92 7.37 14.79
CA VAL A 181 15.31 8.18 15.96
C VAL A 181 16.43 9.17 15.65
N THR A 182 17.25 8.88 14.62
CA THR A 182 18.32 9.79 14.15
C THR A 182 17.85 10.76 13.06
N GLY A 183 16.57 10.80 12.71
CA GLY A 183 16.02 11.76 11.75
C GLY A 183 16.34 11.44 10.29
N SER A 184 16.33 10.17 9.88
CA SER A 184 16.56 9.80 8.48
C SER A 184 15.47 10.34 7.54
N PRO A 185 15.80 11.16 6.53
CA PRO A 185 14.82 11.74 5.60
C PRO A 185 14.14 10.70 4.69
N VAL A 186 14.59 9.45 4.70
CA VAL A 186 13.96 8.33 3.98
C VAL A 186 12.74 7.81 4.73
N LEU A 187 12.65 8.03 6.05
CA LEU A 187 11.56 7.58 6.91
C LEU A 187 10.66 8.77 7.26
N ALA A 188 9.38 8.66 6.92
CA ALA A 188 8.41 9.72 7.22
C ALA A 188 8.27 9.92 8.73
N GLY A 189 8.19 11.18 9.18
CA GLY A 189 8.04 11.50 10.61
C GLY A 189 9.29 11.28 11.46
N SER A 190 10.43 10.92 10.87
CA SER A 190 11.69 10.82 11.61
C SER A 190 12.10 12.19 12.16
N SER A 191 12.56 12.22 13.42
CA SER A 191 13.10 13.41 14.04
C SER A 191 14.28 13.04 14.94
N ILE A 192 15.16 14.00 15.20
CA ILE A 192 16.29 13.79 16.10
C ILE A 192 15.77 13.89 17.53
N ILE A 193 15.47 12.74 18.15
CA ILE A 193 14.94 12.69 19.52
C ILE A 193 16.07 12.90 20.55
N HIS A 194 17.22 12.24 20.34
CA HIS A 194 18.36 12.28 21.24
C HIS A 194 19.62 12.79 20.52
N PRO A 195 20.07 14.03 20.81
CA PRO A 195 21.26 14.61 20.18
C PRO A 195 22.53 13.77 20.38
N SER A 196 22.73 13.20 21.57
CA SER A 196 23.89 12.36 21.87
C SER A 196 23.93 11.07 21.04
N LEU A 197 22.76 10.45 20.80
CA LEU A 197 22.65 9.29 19.94
C LEU A 197 22.94 9.65 18.48
N TYR A 198 22.44 10.80 18.02
CA TYR A 198 22.71 11.32 16.69
C TYR A 198 24.21 11.56 16.47
N GLU A 199 24.89 12.22 17.42
CA GLU A 199 26.34 12.44 17.38
C GLU A 199 27.14 11.13 17.36
N ALA A 200 26.73 10.14 18.17
CA ALA A 200 27.33 8.81 18.13
C ALA A 200 27.14 8.12 16.77
N MET A 201 25.95 8.24 16.18
CA MET A 201 25.63 7.65 14.88
C MET A 201 26.32 8.34 13.70
N LEU A 202 26.69 9.62 13.81
CA LEU A 202 27.54 10.28 12.79
C LEU A 202 28.88 9.56 12.59
N VAL A 203 29.39 8.87 13.61
CA VAL A 203 30.67 8.14 13.55
C VAL A 203 30.46 6.62 13.50
N ALA A 204 29.51 6.08 14.27
CA ALA A 204 29.37 4.65 14.51
C ALA A 204 28.25 3.96 13.71
N ASP A 205 27.51 4.67 12.85
CA ASP A 205 26.41 4.08 12.08
C ASP A 205 26.91 2.89 11.22
N PRO A 206 26.35 1.66 11.39
CA PRO A 206 26.75 0.45 10.67
C PRO A 206 26.66 0.54 9.15
N LEU A 207 25.66 1.27 8.65
CA LEU A 207 25.48 1.51 7.22
C LEU A 207 25.90 2.93 6.85
N GLY A 208 26.32 3.76 7.82
CA GLY A 208 26.85 5.12 7.74
C GLY A 208 26.03 6.08 6.88
N PHE A 209 24.71 5.93 6.89
CA PHE A 209 23.79 6.82 6.20
C PHE A 209 23.63 8.14 6.94
N THR A 210 23.71 8.13 8.28
CA THR A 210 23.52 9.30 9.14
C THR A 210 24.47 10.44 8.77
N ALA A 211 25.76 10.13 8.57
CA ALA A 211 26.76 11.12 8.14
C ALA A 211 26.56 11.66 6.72
N ILE A 212 25.98 10.85 5.82
CA ILE A 212 25.65 11.26 4.45
C ILE A 212 24.42 12.17 4.47
N PHE A 213 23.39 11.81 5.24
CA PHE A 213 22.20 12.65 5.42
C PHE A 213 22.54 14.00 6.02
N ALA A 214 23.41 14.06 7.04
CA ALA A 214 23.85 15.32 7.64
C ALA A 214 24.43 16.32 6.62
N GLN A 215 25.10 15.84 5.57
CA GLN A 215 25.58 16.70 4.48
C GLN A 215 24.46 17.13 3.52
N LEU A 216 23.55 16.20 3.19
CA LEU A 216 22.44 16.41 2.25
C LEU A 216 21.26 17.23 2.81
N THR A 217 21.21 17.42 4.14
CA THR A 217 20.21 18.28 4.80
C THR A 217 20.59 19.77 4.70
N GLY A 218 21.85 20.10 4.40
CA GLY A 218 22.25 21.47 4.05
C GLY A 218 21.96 21.81 2.58
N ASP A 219 22.38 22.99 2.12
CA ASP A 219 22.28 23.43 0.71
C ASP A 219 23.13 22.62 -0.29
N GLN A 220 23.76 21.52 0.16
CA GLN A 220 24.61 20.69 -0.67
C GLN A 220 23.79 19.71 -1.50
N THR A 221 24.10 19.68 -2.80
CA THR A 221 23.38 18.91 -3.82
C THR A 221 23.97 17.50 -4.03
N ASP A 222 25.22 17.32 -3.61
CA ASP A 222 25.96 16.07 -3.60
C ASP A 222 26.80 15.96 -2.31
N TRP A 223 27.05 14.74 -1.85
CA TRP A 223 27.82 14.48 -0.62
C TRP A 223 29.30 14.21 -0.95
N SER A 224 30.20 14.56 -0.05
CA SER A 224 31.64 14.33 -0.20
C SER A 224 32.18 13.34 0.83
N ALA A 225 33.22 12.59 0.45
CA ALA A 225 33.83 11.58 1.29
C ALA A 225 34.71 12.23 2.38
N ASN A 226 34.08 12.62 3.49
CA ASN A 226 34.78 13.14 4.65
C ASN A 226 35.62 12.05 5.34
N PRO A 227 36.68 12.43 6.09
CA PRO A 227 37.48 11.47 6.85
C PRO A 227 36.65 10.61 7.81
N SER A 228 35.60 11.17 8.41
CA SER A 228 34.67 10.44 9.28
C SER A 228 33.96 9.29 8.55
N ILE A 229 33.44 9.54 7.35
CA ILE A 229 32.77 8.52 6.53
C ILE A 229 33.76 7.43 6.13
N SER A 230 34.95 7.82 5.67
CA SER A 230 35.99 6.88 5.24
C SER A 230 36.48 5.99 6.40
N LEU A 231 36.72 6.58 7.58
CA LEU A 231 37.11 5.83 8.79
C LEU A 231 36.00 4.88 9.25
N ASN A 232 34.73 5.32 9.22
CA ASN A 232 33.58 4.45 9.49
C ASN A 232 33.57 3.24 8.53
N ARG A 233 33.75 3.45 7.21
CA ARG A 233 33.79 2.35 6.24
C ARG A 233 34.92 1.38 6.46
N LEU A 234 36.12 1.88 6.75
CA LEU A 234 37.26 1.03 7.06
C LEU A 234 37.02 0.21 8.34
N ALA A 235 36.41 0.80 9.37
CA ALA A 235 36.08 0.11 10.62
C ALA A 235 35.08 -1.03 10.41
N TRP A 236 33.99 -0.79 9.68
CA TRP A 236 32.96 -1.82 9.42
C TRP A 236 33.42 -2.89 8.42
N LEU A 237 34.27 -2.52 7.45
CA LEU A 237 34.95 -3.51 6.58
C LEU A 237 35.89 -4.40 7.40
N ALA A 238 36.68 -3.82 8.31
CA ALA A 238 37.56 -4.58 9.20
C ALA A 238 36.75 -5.54 10.09
N LEU A 239 35.64 -5.08 10.68
CA LEU A 239 34.73 -5.95 11.45
C LEU A 239 34.18 -7.09 10.58
N SER A 240 33.78 -6.79 9.34
CA SER A 240 33.27 -7.80 8.41
C SER A 240 34.32 -8.88 8.10
N VAL A 241 35.59 -8.50 7.93
CA VAL A 241 36.70 -9.45 7.77
C VAL A 241 36.85 -10.34 9.01
N VAL A 242 36.75 -9.75 10.21
CA VAL A 242 36.79 -10.51 11.48
C VAL A 242 35.63 -11.51 11.57
N LEU A 243 34.41 -11.11 11.19
CA LEU A 243 33.24 -12.01 11.17
C LEU A 243 33.44 -13.19 10.20
N VAL A 244 33.99 -12.92 9.01
CA VAL A 244 34.33 -13.98 8.04
C VAL A 244 35.39 -14.90 8.64
N TRP A 245 36.47 -14.36 9.20
CA TRP A 245 37.53 -15.16 9.82
C TRP A 245 37.00 -16.07 10.94
N LEU A 246 36.14 -15.56 11.82
CA LEU A 246 35.47 -16.34 12.86
C LEU A 246 34.60 -17.46 12.29
N ALA A 247 33.87 -17.19 11.20
CA ALA A 247 33.01 -18.18 10.56
C ALA A 247 33.81 -19.28 9.83
N LEU A 248 34.95 -18.92 9.22
CA LEU A 248 35.83 -19.86 8.54
C LEU A 248 36.59 -20.78 9.52
N THR A 249 36.95 -20.27 10.69
CA THR A 249 37.69 -21.01 11.73
C THR A 249 36.80 -21.77 12.71
N ALA A 250 35.47 -21.55 12.67
CA ALA A 250 34.53 -22.25 13.54
C ALA A 250 34.64 -23.80 13.41
N ARG A 251 34.78 -24.50 14.54
CA ARG A 251 34.83 -25.97 14.58
C ARG A 251 33.50 -26.55 14.07
N SER A 252 33.55 -27.61 13.25
CA SER A 252 32.34 -28.28 12.80
C SER A 252 31.69 -29.12 13.90
N VAL A 253 30.37 -28.99 14.05
CA VAL A 253 29.53 -29.80 14.94
C VAL A 253 29.64 -31.31 14.69
N LEU A 254 30.05 -31.74 13.48
CA LEU A 254 30.36 -33.15 13.18
C LEU A 254 31.44 -33.74 14.10
N HIS A 255 32.30 -32.92 14.70
CA HIS A 255 33.33 -33.35 15.65
C HIS A 255 32.86 -33.36 17.12
N GLU A 256 31.72 -32.76 17.46
CA GLU A 256 31.23 -32.71 18.86
C GLU A 256 30.39 -33.93 19.24
N ASN A 257 29.63 -34.50 18.30
CA ASN A 257 28.85 -35.71 18.53
C ASN A 257 29.68 -37.01 18.37
N SER A 258 30.95 -36.93 17.97
CA SER A 258 31.87 -38.07 17.98
C SER A 258 32.59 -38.27 19.31
N LYS A 259 32.05 -37.73 20.43
CA LYS A 259 32.36 -38.28 21.75
C LYS A 259 32.11 -39.78 21.66
N ARG A 260 33.19 -40.54 21.49
CA ARG A 260 33.24 -42.00 21.32
C ARG A 260 32.05 -42.60 22.03
N ALA A 261 31.00 -42.93 21.27
CA ALA A 261 30.04 -43.90 21.74
C ALA A 261 30.90 -45.14 21.97
N SER A 262 31.20 -45.38 23.24
CA SER A 262 32.04 -46.48 23.67
C SER A 262 31.48 -47.72 22.98
N TRP A 263 32.30 -48.38 22.17
CA TRP A 263 31.90 -49.57 21.41
C TRP A 263 31.33 -50.68 22.34
N TRP A 264 31.64 -50.59 23.64
CA TRP A 264 31.05 -51.38 24.71
C TRP A 264 29.56 -51.09 25.00
N ARG A 265 29.03 -49.90 24.68
CA ARG A 265 27.59 -49.55 24.82
C ARG A 265 26.75 -50.06 23.64
N LEU A 266 27.30 -50.19 22.45
CA LEU A 266 26.60 -50.79 21.30
C LEU A 266 26.50 -52.32 21.41
N ARG A 267 27.39 -52.97 22.17
CA ARG A 267 27.38 -54.43 22.37
C ARG A 267 26.46 -54.90 23.50
N LYS A 268 26.03 -54.01 24.39
CA LYS A 268 24.84 -54.23 25.22
C LYS A 268 23.62 -53.92 24.37
N ALA A 269 23.28 -54.86 23.48
CA ALA A 269 21.90 -55.01 23.06
C ALA A 269 21.11 -55.25 24.35
N ALA A 270 20.48 -54.21 24.89
CA ALA A 270 19.44 -54.39 25.88
C ALA A 270 18.45 -55.37 25.24
N PRO A 271 18.03 -56.44 25.94
CA PRO A 271 16.94 -57.26 25.44
C PRO A 271 15.79 -56.31 25.11
N LEU A 272 15.22 -56.47 23.90
CA LEU A 272 13.99 -55.76 23.53
C LEU A 272 13.06 -55.88 24.73
N PRO A 273 12.67 -54.77 25.39
CA PRO A 273 11.71 -54.88 26.47
C PRO A 273 10.51 -55.56 25.86
N ASP A 274 10.02 -56.61 26.51
CA ASP A 274 8.76 -57.24 26.20
C ASP A 274 7.69 -56.17 26.42
N SER A 275 7.52 -55.32 25.42
CA SER A 275 6.60 -54.22 25.45
C SER A 275 5.25 -54.87 25.27
N GLN A 276 4.64 -55.27 26.38
CA GLN A 276 3.21 -55.11 26.52
C GLN A 276 2.94 -53.67 26.12
N ILE A 277 2.53 -53.50 24.85
CA ILE A 277 2.03 -52.24 24.34
C ILE A 277 0.77 -52.03 25.17
N LYS A 278 0.92 -51.35 26.32
CA LYS A 278 -0.22 -50.74 27.00
C LYS A 278 -0.76 -49.79 25.96
N MET A 279 -1.81 -50.22 25.26
CA MET A 279 -2.56 -49.33 24.40
C MET A 279 -2.87 -48.12 25.27
N PRO A 280 -2.38 -46.93 24.91
CA PRO A 280 -2.67 -45.74 25.70
C PRO A 280 -4.19 -45.70 25.84
N ALA A 281 -4.67 -45.56 27.08
CA ALA A 281 -6.10 -45.45 27.38
C ALA A 281 -6.71 -44.50 26.34
N ALA A 282 -7.75 -44.97 25.62
CA ALA A 282 -8.29 -44.32 24.44
C ALA A 282 -8.33 -42.81 24.67
N ILE A 283 -7.40 -42.10 24.04
CA ILE A 283 -7.20 -40.68 24.31
C ILE A 283 -8.45 -39.98 23.77
N THR A 284 -9.37 -39.63 24.66
CA THR A 284 -10.68 -39.00 24.39
C THR A 284 -10.54 -37.52 24.03
N TYR A 285 -9.52 -37.12 23.27
CA TYR A 285 -9.47 -35.78 22.71
C TYR A 285 -10.26 -35.74 21.40
N HIS A 286 -11.18 -34.78 21.28
CA HIS A 286 -11.81 -34.48 19.99
C HIS A 286 -10.71 -34.16 18.96
N PRO A 287 -10.65 -34.87 17.81
CA PRO A 287 -9.56 -34.75 16.85
C PRO A 287 -9.41 -33.31 16.32
N PHE A 288 -10.51 -32.59 16.18
CA PHE A 288 -10.52 -31.18 15.79
C PHE A 288 -9.81 -30.27 16.80
N ALA A 289 -10.11 -30.41 18.10
CA ALA A 289 -9.52 -29.58 19.14
C ALA A 289 -8.00 -29.82 19.24
N ALA A 290 -7.56 -31.08 19.12
CA ALA A 290 -6.15 -31.42 19.09
C ALA A 290 -5.42 -30.79 17.89
N LEU A 291 -6.01 -30.85 16.69
CA LEU A 291 -5.46 -30.21 15.49
C LEU A 291 -5.40 -28.69 15.62
N LEU A 292 -6.44 -28.06 16.17
CA LEU A 292 -6.51 -26.61 16.37
C LEU A 292 -5.45 -26.14 17.37
N VAL A 293 -5.36 -26.78 18.54
CA VAL A 293 -4.37 -26.42 19.58
C VAL A 293 -2.94 -26.64 19.06
N SER A 294 -2.70 -27.74 18.33
CA SER A 294 -1.41 -27.99 17.68
C SER A 294 -1.05 -26.87 16.70
N ALA A 295 -1.98 -26.51 15.81
CA ALA A 295 -1.79 -25.44 14.84
C ALA A 295 -1.50 -24.09 15.52
N ILE A 296 -2.27 -23.72 16.56
CA ILE A 296 -2.06 -22.49 17.34
C ILE A 296 -0.68 -22.46 17.99
N LYS A 297 -0.24 -23.57 18.62
CA LYS A 297 1.08 -23.65 19.25
C LYS A 297 2.21 -23.44 18.26
N VAL A 298 2.08 -23.99 17.05
CA VAL A 298 3.09 -23.86 15.99
C VAL A 298 3.20 -22.43 15.53
N LEU A 299 2.06 -21.76 15.35
CA LEU A 299 2.04 -20.36 14.96
C LEU A 299 2.62 -19.48 16.06
N LEU A 300 2.11 -19.54 17.30
CA LEU A 300 2.32 -18.47 18.27
C LEU A 300 3.33 -18.79 19.39
N VAL A 301 3.61 -20.05 19.67
CA VAL A 301 4.38 -20.45 20.89
C VAL A 301 5.84 -20.76 20.57
N THR A 302 6.21 -20.88 19.29
CA THR A 302 7.62 -21.12 18.93
C THR A 302 8.48 -19.90 19.31
N ARG A 303 9.67 -20.14 19.90
CA ARG A 303 10.58 -19.07 20.36
C ARG A 303 10.87 -18.04 19.27
N VAL A 304 10.98 -18.50 18.03
CA VAL A 304 11.23 -17.61 16.90
C VAL A 304 10.00 -16.78 16.56
N MET A 305 8.78 -17.34 16.61
CA MET A 305 7.59 -16.52 16.39
C MET A 305 7.40 -15.49 17.51
N LEU A 306 7.64 -15.86 18.77
CA LEU A 306 7.60 -14.90 19.87
C LEU A 306 8.53 -13.71 19.61
N LEU A 307 9.72 -13.97 19.05
CA LEU A 307 10.63 -12.91 18.63
C LEU A 307 10.10 -12.09 17.43
N VAL A 308 9.54 -12.73 16.40
CA VAL A 308 8.93 -12.00 15.25
C VAL A 308 7.78 -11.11 15.71
N ILE A 309 6.92 -11.62 16.59
CA ILE A 309 5.80 -10.90 17.16
C ILE A 309 6.27 -9.73 18.04
N ALA A 310 7.32 -9.94 18.84
CA ALA A 310 7.92 -8.87 19.64
C ALA A 310 8.54 -7.77 18.77
N LEU A 311 9.22 -8.15 17.69
CA LEU A 311 9.77 -7.19 16.71
C LEU A 311 8.67 -6.41 16.00
N TYR A 312 7.58 -7.09 15.62
CA TYR A 312 6.40 -6.44 15.04
C TYR A 312 5.79 -5.41 16.01
N ALA A 313 5.61 -5.80 17.28
CA ALA A 313 5.12 -4.90 18.33
C ALA A 313 6.03 -3.68 18.52
N GLY A 314 7.35 -3.91 18.58
CA GLY A 314 8.34 -2.83 18.70
C GLY A 314 8.30 -1.87 17.52
N ALA A 315 8.21 -2.39 16.30
CA ALA A 315 8.12 -1.58 15.10
C ALA A 315 6.85 -0.70 15.08
N ILE A 316 5.68 -1.25 15.46
CA ILE A 316 4.43 -0.48 15.56
C ILE A 316 4.57 0.61 16.61
N PHE A 317 5.07 0.24 17.78
CA PHE A 317 5.27 1.15 18.89
C PHE A 317 6.14 2.35 18.48
N SER A 318 7.25 2.08 17.78
CA SER A 318 8.14 3.13 17.28
C SER A 318 7.50 4.01 16.22
N GLU A 319 6.75 3.43 15.28
CA GLU A 319 6.08 4.18 14.21
C GLU A 319 5.07 5.18 14.78
N VAL A 320 4.28 4.75 15.77
CA VAL A 320 3.32 5.64 16.43
C VAL A 320 4.05 6.70 17.24
N LEU A 321 4.99 6.31 18.10
CA LEU A 321 5.66 7.26 18.98
C LEU A 321 6.43 8.34 18.21
N ALA A 322 7.00 8.00 17.05
CA ALA A 322 7.76 8.95 16.23
C ALA A 322 6.90 10.08 15.64
N ALA A 323 5.61 9.84 15.38
CA ALA A 323 4.82 10.73 14.54
C ALA A 323 3.37 10.97 15.03
N ILE A 324 3.04 10.57 16.26
CA ILE A 324 1.68 10.74 16.82
C ILE A 324 1.25 12.21 16.92
N ASP A 325 2.20 13.11 17.19
CA ASP A 325 1.95 14.55 17.32
C ASP A 325 2.16 15.32 16.00
N TYR A 326 2.59 14.63 14.93
CA TYR A 326 2.94 15.25 13.66
C TYR A 326 1.72 15.37 12.74
N ALA A 327 1.43 16.55 12.23
CA ALA A 327 0.45 16.74 11.15
C ALA A 327 1.11 17.22 9.84
N GLU A 328 1.82 18.34 9.92
CA GLU A 328 2.52 18.98 8.79
C GLU A 328 3.85 19.56 9.29
N PRO A 329 4.80 19.93 8.41
CA PRO A 329 6.00 20.65 8.83
C PRO A 329 5.60 21.88 9.68
N HIS A 330 6.14 21.95 10.91
CA HIS A 330 5.84 22.98 11.91
C HIS A 330 4.42 22.98 12.52
N SER A 331 3.60 21.95 12.27
CA SER A 331 2.27 21.82 12.89
C SER A 331 2.20 20.60 13.79
N VAL A 332 1.95 20.86 15.08
CA VAL A 332 1.78 19.84 16.12
C VAL A 332 0.30 19.73 16.46
N VAL A 333 -0.24 18.53 16.39
CA VAL A 333 -1.65 18.25 16.72
C VAL A 333 -1.70 17.49 18.04
N ARG A 334 -2.75 17.74 18.83
CA ARG A 334 -2.99 16.97 20.05
C ARG A 334 -3.27 15.51 19.66
N PRO A 335 -2.51 14.54 20.17
CA PRO A 335 -2.59 13.17 19.70
C PRO A 335 -3.95 12.56 20.07
N LEU A 336 -4.70 12.06 19.08
CA LEU A 336 -5.94 11.29 19.27
C LEU A 336 -5.71 9.81 18.92
N SER A 337 -6.59 8.91 19.42
CA SER A 337 -6.56 7.49 19.05
C SER A 337 -6.74 7.25 17.55
N ILE A 338 -7.51 8.09 16.87
CA ILE A 338 -7.68 8.01 15.41
C ILE A 338 -6.34 8.27 14.70
N ASP A 339 -5.60 9.31 15.11
CA ASP A 339 -4.32 9.68 14.50
C ASP A 339 -3.26 8.61 14.77
N ALA A 340 -3.17 8.13 16.01
CA ALA A 340 -2.26 7.06 16.39
C ALA A 340 -2.51 5.76 15.60
N LEU A 341 -3.78 5.37 15.43
CA LEU A 341 -4.14 4.17 14.68
C LEU A 341 -3.96 4.38 13.17
N ASN A 342 -4.26 5.56 12.62
CA ASN A 342 -4.08 5.88 11.21
C ASN A 342 -2.61 5.69 10.77
N ARG A 343 -1.62 5.88 11.66
CA ARG A 343 -0.20 5.61 11.35
C ARG A 343 0.09 4.16 10.99
N VAL A 344 -0.66 3.22 11.56
CA VAL A 344 -0.34 1.78 11.51
C VAL A 344 -1.32 1.02 10.63
N VAL A 345 -2.59 1.40 10.69
CA VAL A 345 -3.72 0.62 10.19
C VAL A 345 -3.84 0.62 8.66
N TRP A 346 -3.25 1.61 7.97
CA TRP A 346 -3.34 1.73 6.51
C TRP A 346 -2.20 1.06 5.75
N ASP A 347 -0.98 1.12 6.30
CA ASP A 347 0.22 0.63 5.61
C ASP A 347 0.82 -0.56 6.34
N MET A 348 1.24 -0.36 7.59
CA MET A 348 2.06 -1.31 8.32
C MET A 348 1.30 -2.59 8.72
N LEU A 349 0.09 -2.46 9.27
CA LEU A 349 -0.74 -3.61 9.68
C LEU A 349 -1.17 -4.44 8.46
N PRO A 350 -1.73 -3.87 7.37
CA PRO A 350 -2.07 -4.65 6.19
C PRO A 350 -0.85 -5.35 5.57
N PHE A 351 0.26 -4.65 5.41
CA PHE A 351 1.48 -5.21 4.81
C PHE A 351 2.08 -6.32 5.67
N ALA A 352 2.47 -6.01 6.92
CA ALA A 352 3.09 -6.99 7.82
C ALA A 352 2.12 -8.13 8.14
N GLY A 353 0.83 -7.83 8.31
CA GLY A 353 -0.21 -8.81 8.53
C GLY A 353 -0.35 -9.77 7.35
N CYS A 354 -0.43 -9.30 6.11
CA CYS A 354 -0.52 -10.18 4.94
C CYS A 354 0.75 -11.04 4.76
N VAL A 355 1.93 -10.48 5.04
CA VAL A 355 3.20 -11.24 5.02
C VAL A 355 3.21 -12.33 6.09
N LEU A 356 2.83 -12.01 7.34
CA LEU A 356 2.73 -12.98 8.42
C LEU A 356 1.67 -14.04 8.12
N MET A 357 0.51 -13.66 7.56
CA MET A 357 -0.53 -14.60 7.14
C MET A 357 -0.04 -15.54 6.04
N ALA A 358 0.69 -15.05 5.04
CA ALA A 358 1.30 -15.88 4.02
C ALA A 358 2.32 -16.86 4.64
N LEU A 359 3.18 -16.40 5.55
CA LEU A 359 4.14 -17.24 6.26
C LEU A 359 3.48 -18.29 7.16
N TRP A 360 2.46 -17.92 7.92
CA TRP A 360 1.70 -18.81 8.78
C TRP A 360 0.92 -19.84 7.96
N SER A 361 0.35 -19.44 6.84
CA SER A 361 -0.33 -20.36 5.92
C SER A 361 0.64 -21.40 5.33
N TRP A 362 1.88 -21.00 5.01
CA TRP A 362 2.94 -21.92 4.57
C TRP A 362 3.34 -22.88 5.69
N GLN A 363 3.53 -22.37 6.91
CA GLN A 363 3.86 -23.19 8.07
C GLN A 363 2.79 -24.26 8.29
N LEU A 364 1.51 -23.87 8.37
CA LEU A 364 0.41 -24.83 8.57
C LEU A 364 0.27 -25.82 7.43
N GLY A 365 0.34 -25.35 6.18
CA GLY A 365 0.13 -26.19 5.00
C GLY A 365 1.17 -27.32 4.88
N TRP A 366 2.41 -27.08 5.31
CA TRP A 366 3.54 -28.00 5.07
C TRP A 366 4.18 -28.55 6.34
N GLN A 367 3.69 -28.17 7.53
CA GLN A 367 4.23 -28.62 8.82
C GLN A 367 4.35 -30.14 8.90
N ASN A 368 3.28 -30.85 8.53
CA ASN A 368 3.17 -32.30 8.71
C ASN A 368 4.24 -33.04 7.88
N GLN A 369 4.52 -32.56 6.66
CA GLN A 369 5.57 -33.11 5.81
C GLN A 369 6.97 -32.79 6.33
N ARG A 370 7.21 -31.55 6.75
CA ARG A 370 8.51 -31.12 7.28
C ARG A 370 8.92 -31.86 8.54
N ASN A 371 7.95 -32.25 9.36
CA ASN A 371 8.18 -32.99 10.59
C ASN A 371 8.18 -34.52 10.40
N GLY A 372 8.03 -35.02 9.16
CA GLY A 372 7.92 -36.46 8.89
C GLY A 372 6.66 -37.14 9.46
N ALA A 373 5.70 -36.36 9.95
CA ALA A 373 4.46 -36.84 10.57
C ALA A 373 3.29 -36.98 9.57
N ALA A 374 3.57 -36.80 8.28
CA ALA A 374 2.60 -36.71 7.21
C ALA A 374 1.81 -38.02 7.03
N GLU A 375 2.50 -39.16 7.04
CA GLU A 375 1.90 -40.50 6.98
C GLU A 375 1.12 -40.84 8.24
N MET A 376 1.66 -40.46 9.41
CA MET A 376 0.99 -40.65 10.70
C MET A 376 -0.36 -39.92 10.74
N ILE A 377 -0.40 -38.65 10.30
CA ILE A 377 -1.63 -37.85 10.27
C ILE A 377 -2.61 -38.40 9.23
N ALA A 378 -2.13 -38.89 8.08
CA ALA A 378 -2.99 -39.51 7.08
C ALA A 378 -3.65 -40.82 7.58
N ALA A 379 -3.00 -41.55 8.49
CA ALA A 379 -3.56 -42.73 9.14
C ALA A 379 -4.56 -42.41 10.27
N THR A 380 -4.70 -41.15 10.69
CA THR A 380 -5.69 -40.76 11.72
C THR A 380 -7.11 -40.71 11.15
N PRO A 381 -8.15 -40.89 12.00
CA PRO A 381 -9.55 -40.75 11.58
C PRO A 381 -9.98 -39.30 11.30
N ALA A 382 -9.09 -38.31 11.39
CA ALA A 382 -9.42 -36.90 11.21
C ALA A 382 -9.81 -36.58 9.76
N THR A 383 -10.97 -35.98 9.53
CA THR A 383 -11.47 -35.64 8.17
C THR A 383 -10.70 -34.47 7.53
N ASN A 384 -10.71 -34.34 6.20
CA ASN A 384 -10.15 -33.16 5.51
C ASN A 384 -10.79 -31.86 6.00
N VAL A 385 -12.10 -31.90 6.24
CA VAL A 385 -12.85 -30.75 6.77
C VAL A 385 -12.26 -30.35 8.12
N GLN A 386 -12.10 -31.29 9.05
CA GLN A 386 -11.52 -31.01 10.37
C GLN A 386 -10.10 -30.46 10.27
N LEU A 387 -9.27 -30.99 9.37
CA LEU A 387 -7.88 -30.52 9.19
C LEU A 387 -7.81 -29.08 8.68
N VAL A 388 -8.49 -28.78 7.57
CA VAL A 388 -8.42 -27.44 6.95
C VAL A 388 -9.14 -26.41 7.81
N THR A 389 -10.29 -26.74 8.41
CA THR A 389 -11.00 -25.81 9.30
C THR A 389 -10.24 -25.54 10.59
N ALA A 390 -9.54 -26.53 11.16
CA ALA A 390 -8.66 -26.30 12.31
C ALA A 390 -7.50 -25.36 11.96
N GLN A 391 -6.92 -25.51 10.77
CA GLN A 391 -5.86 -24.61 10.28
C GLN A 391 -6.38 -23.19 9.98
N ALA A 392 -7.55 -23.07 9.35
CA ALA A 392 -8.20 -21.78 9.11
C ALA A 392 -8.59 -21.08 10.43
N GLY A 393 -9.06 -21.83 11.42
CA GLY A 393 -9.34 -21.36 12.77
C GLY A 393 -8.08 -20.94 13.53
N ALA A 394 -6.96 -21.65 13.34
CA ALA A 394 -5.67 -21.24 13.90
C ALA A 394 -5.16 -19.93 13.28
N LEU A 395 -5.33 -19.73 11.97
CA LEU A 395 -5.04 -18.44 11.31
C LEU A 395 -5.94 -17.32 11.83
N PHE A 396 -7.23 -17.60 12.04
CA PHE A 396 -8.16 -16.65 12.65
C PHE A 396 -7.68 -16.21 14.04
N PHE A 397 -7.35 -17.18 14.90
CA PHE A 397 -6.84 -16.88 16.24
C PHE A 397 -5.50 -16.11 16.19
N ALA A 398 -4.58 -16.50 15.30
CA ALA A 398 -3.32 -15.79 15.12
C ALA A 398 -3.54 -14.35 14.61
N GLY A 399 -4.53 -14.12 13.76
CA GLY A 399 -4.98 -12.79 13.34
C GLY A 399 -5.51 -11.96 14.51
N LEU A 400 -6.31 -12.55 15.41
CA LEU A 400 -6.76 -11.86 16.63
C LEU A 400 -5.60 -11.48 17.54
N VAL A 401 -4.60 -12.36 17.69
CA VAL A 401 -3.38 -12.04 18.47
C VAL A 401 -2.60 -10.92 17.80
N LEU A 402 -2.46 -10.93 16.48
CA LEU A 402 -1.82 -9.84 15.74
C LEU A 402 -2.50 -8.50 16.03
N LEU A 403 -3.83 -8.43 15.89
CA LEU A 403 -4.61 -7.22 16.18
C LEU A 403 -4.51 -6.78 17.64
N GLY A 404 -4.53 -7.73 18.58
CA GLY A 404 -4.37 -7.43 20.01
C GLY A 404 -2.99 -6.84 20.33
N ILE A 405 -1.95 -7.32 19.66
CA ILE A 405 -0.59 -6.80 19.83
C ILE A 405 -0.45 -5.43 19.20
N THR A 406 -1.07 -5.18 18.04
CA THR A 406 -1.19 -3.84 17.47
C THR A 406 -1.89 -2.91 18.46
N ALA A 407 -3.05 -3.32 19.01
CA ALA A 407 -3.79 -2.52 19.98
C ALA A 407 -2.92 -2.16 21.21
N ILE A 408 -2.21 -3.13 21.77
CA ILE A 408 -1.34 -2.90 22.94
C ILE A 408 -0.18 -1.97 22.59
N ALA A 409 0.50 -2.20 21.46
CA ALA A 409 1.64 -1.39 21.04
C ALA A 409 1.24 0.09 20.80
N VAL A 410 0.12 0.32 20.11
CA VAL A 410 -0.41 1.68 19.88
C VAL A 410 -0.85 2.30 21.21
N ALA A 411 -1.57 1.56 22.06
CA ALA A 411 -2.03 2.07 23.36
C ALA A 411 -0.86 2.49 24.27
N VAL A 412 0.20 1.68 24.33
CA VAL A 412 1.40 2.02 25.11
C VAL A 412 2.07 3.28 24.54
N ALA A 413 2.19 3.41 23.22
CA ALA A 413 2.73 4.63 22.60
C ALA A 413 1.87 5.87 22.91
N GLN A 414 0.53 5.74 22.84
CA GLN A 414 -0.40 6.81 23.19
C GLN A 414 -0.28 7.25 24.65
N LEU A 415 -0.12 6.31 25.59
CA LEU A 415 0.05 6.63 27.01
C LEU A 415 1.35 7.41 27.26
N LEU A 416 2.43 7.05 26.56
CA LEU A 416 3.70 7.80 26.64
C LEU A 416 3.60 9.19 26.03
N ALA A 417 2.77 9.37 25.00
CA ALA A 417 2.50 10.66 24.38
C ALA A 417 1.43 11.52 25.10
N GLY A 418 0.85 11.03 26.21
CA GLY A 418 -0.17 11.77 26.97
C GLY A 418 -1.55 11.87 26.28
N SER A 419 -1.84 10.97 25.35
CA SER A 419 -3.11 10.91 24.60
C SER A 419 -4.21 10.14 25.37
N GLN A 420 -5.48 10.49 25.13
CA GLN A 420 -6.62 9.75 25.67
C GLN A 420 -6.95 8.54 24.79
N ILE A 421 -7.20 7.38 25.42
CA ILE A 421 -7.53 6.14 24.71
C ILE A 421 -9.04 6.01 24.55
N GLU A 422 -9.50 5.92 23.30
CA GLU A 422 -10.88 5.61 22.97
C GLU A 422 -11.03 4.15 22.49
N VAL A 423 -11.51 3.27 23.37
CA VAL A 423 -11.59 1.82 23.11
C VAL A 423 -12.50 1.47 21.91
N GLY A 424 -13.58 2.24 21.70
CA GLY A 424 -14.49 2.04 20.57
C GLY A 424 -13.80 2.21 19.21
N THR A 425 -12.92 3.21 19.11
CA THR A 425 -12.14 3.51 17.91
C THR A 425 -11.14 2.39 17.61
N TYR A 426 -10.47 1.84 18.63
CA TYR A 426 -9.59 0.67 18.48
C TYR A 426 -10.33 -0.53 17.90
N ALA A 427 -11.45 -0.91 18.51
CA ALA A 427 -12.23 -2.06 18.09
C ALA A 427 -12.68 -1.90 16.63
N ARG A 428 -13.18 -0.72 16.25
CA ARG A 428 -13.66 -0.46 14.89
C ARG A 428 -12.53 -0.44 13.86
N MET A 429 -11.47 0.33 14.07
CA MET A 429 -10.38 0.47 13.09
C MET A 429 -9.60 -0.84 12.87
N LEU A 430 -9.28 -1.55 13.95
CA LEU A 430 -8.53 -2.81 13.87
C LEU A 430 -9.35 -3.94 13.26
N THR A 431 -10.66 -3.99 13.51
CA THR A 431 -11.52 -5.02 12.88
C THR A 431 -11.73 -4.75 11.40
N MET A 432 -12.02 -3.51 11.00
CA MET A 432 -12.23 -3.17 9.59
C MET A 432 -11.00 -3.46 8.73
N THR A 433 -9.79 -3.29 9.27
CA THR A 433 -8.55 -3.56 8.54
C THR A 433 -8.01 -4.97 8.72
N GLY A 434 -8.23 -5.58 9.88
CA GLY A 434 -7.83 -6.96 10.17
C GLY A 434 -8.63 -8.01 9.38
N LEU A 435 -9.90 -7.73 9.06
CA LEU A 435 -10.75 -8.65 8.28
C LEU A 435 -10.20 -8.92 6.86
N PRO A 436 -9.86 -7.89 6.05
CA PRO A 436 -9.11 -8.07 4.80
C PRO A 436 -7.83 -8.91 4.92
N VAL A 437 -7.02 -8.66 5.96
CA VAL A 437 -5.78 -9.41 6.23
C VAL A 437 -6.06 -10.89 6.50
N LEU A 438 -7.09 -11.18 7.27
CA LEU A 438 -7.53 -12.55 7.53
C LEU A 438 -7.97 -13.27 6.25
N LEU A 439 -8.77 -12.60 5.41
CA LEU A 439 -9.24 -13.15 4.13
C LEU A 439 -8.06 -13.48 3.21
N PHE A 440 -7.05 -12.59 3.16
CA PHE A 440 -5.81 -12.86 2.44
C PHE A 440 -5.11 -14.12 2.97
N GLY A 441 -5.02 -14.28 4.30
CA GLY A 441 -4.45 -15.49 4.92
C GLY A 441 -5.18 -16.78 4.57
N TRP A 442 -6.51 -16.76 4.53
CA TRP A 442 -7.30 -17.92 4.10
C TRP A 442 -7.10 -18.26 2.62
N LEU A 443 -6.95 -17.25 1.74
CA LEU A 443 -6.60 -17.47 0.35
C LEU A 443 -5.21 -18.12 0.21
N CYS A 444 -4.21 -17.63 0.92
CA CYS A 444 -2.87 -18.24 0.94
C CYS A 444 -2.89 -19.67 1.48
N LEU A 445 -3.66 -19.94 2.55
CA LEU A 445 -3.82 -21.30 3.09
C LEU A 445 -4.44 -22.23 2.04
N ALA A 446 -5.47 -21.77 1.33
CA ALA A 446 -6.09 -22.54 0.27
C ALA A 446 -5.08 -22.85 -0.85
N LEU A 447 -4.25 -21.89 -1.28
CA LEU A 447 -3.20 -22.12 -2.26
C LEU A 447 -2.21 -23.20 -1.82
N HIS A 448 -1.78 -23.20 -0.56
CA HIS A 448 -0.87 -24.23 -0.05
C HIS A 448 -1.48 -25.64 -0.04
N HIS A 449 -2.80 -25.77 0.04
CA HIS A 449 -3.49 -27.07 -0.07
C HIS A 449 -3.75 -27.49 -1.51
N VAL A 450 -4.07 -26.55 -2.41
CA VAL A 450 -4.43 -26.84 -3.80
C VAL A 450 -3.19 -27.10 -4.68
N MET A 451 -2.04 -26.51 -4.33
CA MET A 451 -0.81 -26.65 -5.12
C MET A 451 0.01 -27.89 -4.74
N ARG A 452 0.76 -28.43 -5.71
CA ARG A 452 1.60 -29.64 -5.53
C ARG A 452 2.89 -29.40 -4.78
N SER A 453 3.50 -28.23 -4.92
CA SER A 453 4.78 -27.93 -4.29
C SER A 453 4.68 -26.71 -3.40
N ALA A 454 5.37 -26.76 -2.27
CA ALA A 454 5.50 -25.63 -1.37
C ALA A 454 6.10 -24.40 -2.07
N LEU A 455 7.03 -24.64 -3.01
CA LEU A 455 7.66 -23.58 -3.80
C LEU A 455 6.67 -22.88 -4.75
N MET A 456 5.83 -23.63 -5.48
CA MET A 456 4.82 -23.01 -6.36
C MET A 456 3.77 -22.25 -5.55
N ALA A 457 3.29 -22.84 -4.45
CA ALA A 457 2.35 -22.17 -3.56
C ALA A 457 2.93 -20.89 -2.98
N GLY A 458 4.14 -20.96 -2.41
CA GLY A 458 4.84 -19.80 -1.84
C GLY A 458 5.17 -18.74 -2.89
N GLY A 459 5.58 -19.14 -4.09
CA GLY A 459 5.82 -18.23 -5.21
C GLY A 459 4.55 -17.51 -5.67
N LEU A 460 3.40 -18.20 -5.69
CA LEU A 460 2.11 -17.58 -5.99
C LEU A 460 1.66 -16.65 -4.87
N CYS A 461 1.77 -17.05 -3.59
CA CYS A 461 1.49 -16.17 -2.45
C CYS A 461 2.35 -14.90 -2.49
N LEU A 462 3.64 -15.02 -2.87
CA LEU A 462 4.51 -13.87 -3.06
C LEU A 462 4.07 -13.00 -4.23
N LEU A 463 3.66 -13.60 -5.36
CA LEU A 463 3.09 -12.86 -6.48
C LEU A 463 1.84 -12.08 -6.04
N LEU A 464 0.95 -12.68 -5.24
CA LEU A 464 -0.22 -11.98 -4.70
C LEU A 464 0.18 -10.80 -3.80
N LEU A 465 1.19 -10.96 -2.93
CA LEU A 465 1.73 -9.87 -2.12
C LEU A 465 2.28 -8.73 -2.98
N ILE A 466 3.06 -9.08 -4.01
CA ILE A 466 3.63 -8.11 -4.95
C ILE A 466 2.50 -7.36 -5.67
N VAL A 467 1.52 -8.06 -6.23
CA VAL A 467 0.38 -7.44 -6.92
C VAL A 467 -0.44 -6.54 -5.99
N LYS A 468 -0.62 -6.95 -4.73
CA LYS A 468 -1.40 -6.21 -3.74
C LYS A 468 -0.72 -4.92 -3.26
N PHE A 469 0.59 -4.97 -3.00
CA PHE A 469 1.32 -3.85 -2.38
C PHE A 469 2.23 -3.07 -3.34
N THR A 470 2.21 -3.37 -4.64
CA THR A 470 2.99 -2.63 -5.64
C THR A 470 2.13 -2.17 -6.81
N PRO A 471 2.45 -1.01 -7.42
CA PRO A 471 1.68 -0.46 -8.55
C PRO A 471 1.98 -1.16 -9.88
N LEU A 472 2.56 -2.37 -9.89
CA LEU A 472 2.99 -3.07 -11.11
C LEU A 472 1.86 -3.23 -12.13
N LEU A 473 0.66 -3.57 -11.67
CA LEU A 473 -0.50 -3.74 -12.53
C LEU A 473 -0.96 -2.41 -13.13
N SER A 474 -0.99 -1.33 -12.33
CA SER A 474 -1.30 0.00 -12.83
C SER A 474 -0.26 0.52 -13.83
N LEU A 475 1.02 0.22 -13.61
CA LEU A 475 2.10 0.56 -14.56
C LEU A 475 1.99 -0.21 -15.87
N ALA A 476 1.46 -1.44 -15.83
CA ALA A 476 1.15 -2.22 -17.03
C ALA A 476 -0.15 -1.77 -17.73
N GLY A 477 -0.80 -0.69 -17.27
CA GLY A 477 -2.09 -0.21 -17.79
C GLY A 477 -3.30 -1.03 -17.32
N ILE A 478 -3.09 -2.09 -16.55
CA ILE A 478 -4.12 -3.00 -16.04
C ILE A 478 -4.54 -2.56 -14.64
N SER A 479 -5.28 -1.45 -14.56
CA SER A 479 -5.95 -1.09 -13.31
C SER A 479 -7.34 -1.72 -13.27
N HIS A 480 -7.74 -2.27 -12.12
CA HIS A 480 -9.13 -2.65 -11.85
C HIS A 480 -9.31 -2.85 -10.34
N PRO A 481 -10.42 -2.38 -9.71
CA PRO A 481 -10.59 -2.49 -8.26
C PRO A 481 -10.52 -3.92 -7.71
N LEU A 482 -11.03 -4.91 -8.46
CA LEU A 482 -10.99 -6.33 -8.06
C LEU A 482 -9.60 -6.98 -8.15
N LEU A 483 -8.59 -6.30 -8.70
CA LEU A 483 -7.22 -6.81 -8.73
C LEU A 483 -6.48 -6.58 -7.41
N ASP A 484 -7.01 -5.73 -6.53
CA ASP A 484 -6.57 -5.66 -5.13
C ASP A 484 -7.15 -6.86 -4.37
N ILE A 485 -6.37 -7.93 -4.29
CA ILE A 485 -6.78 -9.24 -3.75
C ILE A 485 -7.09 -9.13 -2.26
N ALA A 486 -8.30 -9.56 -1.85
CA ALA A 486 -8.84 -9.35 -0.51
C ALA A 486 -8.83 -7.87 -0.07
N GLY A 487 -8.70 -6.95 -1.04
CA GLY A 487 -8.71 -5.53 -0.83
C GLY A 487 -10.11 -4.98 -0.65
N THR A 488 -10.21 -4.00 0.24
CA THR A 488 -11.41 -3.21 0.44
C THR A 488 -11.01 -1.75 0.32
N PRO A 489 -11.70 -0.93 -0.50
CA PRO A 489 -11.38 0.47 -0.67
C PRO A 489 -11.88 1.27 0.55
N LEU A 490 -11.22 1.08 1.69
CA LEU A 490 -11.47 1.77 2.94
C LEU A 490 -10.52 2.97 3.01
N GLN A 491 -11.05 4.15 3.31
CA GLN A 491 -10.25 5.37 3.48
C GLN A 491 -9.92 5.58 4.96
N PRO A 492 -8.81 6.29 5.26
CA PRO A 492 -8.51 6.78 6.60
C PRO A 492 -9.73 7.41 7.27
N ALA A 493 -9.93 7.05 8.54
CA ALA A 493 -10.99 7.65 9.34
C ALA A 493 -10.66 9.13 9.56
N ASP A 494 -11.66 9.98 9.32
CA ASP A 494 -11.62 11.40 9.64
C ASP A 494 -12.22 11.62 11.04
N TYR A 495 -11.72 12.61 11.79
CA TYR A 495 -12.29 13.01 13.06
C TYR A 495 -13.77 13.41 12.95
N LEU A 496 -14.16 14.12 11.87
CA LEU A 496 -15.50 14.68 11.73
C LEU A 496 -16.55 13.64 11.33
N ILE A 497 -16.20 12.76 10.39
CA ILE A 497 -17.16 11.86 9.72
C ILE A 497 -16.82 10.38 9.89
N GLY A 498 -15.71 10.05 10.57
CA GLY A 498 -15.23 8.69 10.75
C GLY A 498 -15.05 7.96 9.42
N PHE A 499 -15.56 6.73 9.35
CA PHE A 499 -15.53 5.90 8.14
C PHE A 499 -16.71 6.10 7.19
N SER A 500 -17.69 6.95 7.50
CA SER A 500 -18.93 7.07 6.70
C SER A 500 -18.68 7.28 5.20
N ARG A 501 -17.59 7.98 4.86
CA ARG A 501 -17.12 8.23 3.50
C ARG A 501 -16.79 6.97 2.70
N SER A 502 -16.31 5.90 3.32
CA SER A 502 -15.85 4.68 2.63
C SER A 502 -16.49 3.38 3.12
N GLU A 503 -17.10 3.38 4.30
CA GLU A 503 -17.72 2.22 4.94
C GLU A 503 -18.77 1.53 4.07
N HIS A 504 -19.55 2.30 3.34
CA HIS A 504 -20.56 1.76 2.45
C HIS A 504 -19.98 0.98 1.27
N THR A 505 -18.76 1.34 0.84
CA THR A 505 -18.03 0.62 -0.21
C THR A 505 -17.27 -0.58 0.38
N PHE A 506 -16.85 -0.49 1.64
CA PHE A 506 -16.13 -1.56 2.35
C PHE A 506 -16.93 -2.87 2.41
N TRP A 507 -18.17 -2.84 2.91
CA TRP A 507 -18.95 -4.05 3.18
C TRP A 507 -19.22 -4.92 1.94
N PRO A 508 -19.64 -4.36 0.77
CA PRO A 508 -19.81 -5.14 -0.46
C PRO A 508 -18.53 -5.86 -0.92
N TYR A 509 -17.38 -5.19 -0.85
CA TYR A 509 -16.08 -5.81 -1.19
C TYR A 509 -15.71 -6.90 -0.19
N LEU A 510 -15.90 -6.65 1.11
CA LEU A 510 -15.61 -7.63 2.14
C LEU A 510 -16.49 -8.88 1.97
N LEU A 511 -17.78 -8.73 1.69
CA LEU A 511 -18.69 -9.85 1.44
C LEU A 511 -18.29 -10.66 0.20
N LEU A 512 -17.93 -9.98 -0.89
CA LEU A 512 -17.40 -10.63 -2.10
C LEU A 512 -16.17 -11.48 -1.77
N TRP A 513 -15.15 -10.87 -1.15
CA TRP A 513 -13.90 -11.56 -0.84
C TRP A 513 -14.09 -12.65 0.22
N SER A 514 -15.03 -12.49 1.15
CA SER A 514 -15.42 -13.52 2.09
C SER A 514 -16.00 -14.74 1.38
N ALA A 515 -16.91 -14.53 0.41
CA ALA A 515 -17.45 -15.62 -0.40
C ALA A 515 -16.37 -16.33 -1.22
N VAL A 516 -15.44 -15.57 -1.83
CA VAL A 516 -14.30 -16.12 -2.57
C VAL A 516 -13.37 -16.91 -1.66
N ALA A 517 -13.04 -16.40 -0.47
CA ALA A 517 -12.18 -17.09 0.50
C ALA A 517 -12.83 -18.39 1.02
N VAL A 518 -14.14 -18.38 1.31
CA VAL A 518 -14.88 -19.59 1.69
C VAL A 518 -14.87 -20.61 0.56
N CYS A 519 -15.11 -20.19 -0.69
CA CYS A 519 -15.02 -21.07 -1.85
C CYS A 519 -13.60 -21.65 -2.02
N ALA A 520 -12.56 -20.85 -1.78
CA ALA A 520 -11.17 -21.29 -1.81
C ALA A 520 -10.88 -22.32 -0.71
N LEU A 521 -11.42 -22.16 0.50
CA LEU A 521 -11.30 -23.14 1.58
C LEU A 521 -12.05 -24.45 1.27
N VAL A 522 -13.23 -24.37 0.63
CA VAL A 522 -13.93 -25.56 0.13
C VAL A 522 -13.10 -26.30 -0.92
N LEU A 523 -12.44 -25.55 -1.81
CA LEU A 523 -11.49 -26.14 -2.77
C LEU A 523 -10.29 -26.78 -2.07
N ALA A 524 -9.74 -26.12 -1.05
CA ALA A 524 -8.67 -26.66 -0.22
C ALA A 524 -9.08 -28.00 0.39
N ILE A 525 -10.24 -28.10 1.04
CA ILE A 525 -10.77 -29.35 1.64
C ILE A 525 -10.82 -30.50 0.63
N ASN A 526 -11.20 -30.22 -0.62
CA ASN A 526 -11.31 -31.21 -1.68
C ASN A 526 -9.94 -31.64 -2.26
N LYS A 527 -8.94 -30.75 -2.22
CA LYS A 527 -7.61 -30.94 -2.83
C LYS A 527 -6.47 -31.18 -1.84
N THR A 528 -6.72 -31.02 -0.54
CA THR A 528 -5.74 -31.21 0.53
C THR A 528 -4.95 -32.49 0.35
N HIS A 529 -3.63 -32.35 0.36
CA HIS A 529 -2.71 -33.46 0.11
C HIS A 529 -2.50 -34.39 1.32
N ARG A 530 -3.12 -34.10 2.48
CA ARG A 530 -3.11 -34.85 3.76
C ARG A 530 -1.75 -35.29 4.32
N GLY A 531 -0.66 -35.07 3.60
CA GLY A 531 0.69 -35.46 3.96
C GLY A 531 1.20 -36.75 3.30
N ALA A 532 0.34 -37.70 2.88
CA ALA A 532 0.79 -39.05 2.48
C ALA A 532 0.65 -39.41 0.99
N GLY A 533 0.18 -38.49 0.13
CA GLY A 533 0.01 -38.77 -1.29
C GLY A 533 1.14 -38.19 -2.16
N PHE A 534 1.90 -39.05 -2.85
CA PHE A 534 2.82 -38.66 -3.93
C PHE A 534 2.11 -37.95 -5.12
N THR A 535 0.78 -37.95 -5.13
CA THR A 535 -0.07 -37.39 -6.19
C THR A 535 -1.22 -36.57 -5.60
N LEU A 536 -1.33 -35.28 -5.97
CA LEU A 536 -2.60 -34.57 -5.81
C LEU A 536 -3.67 -35.25 -6.67
N ARG A 537 -4.91 -35.31 -6.14
CA ARG A 537 -6.06 -35.69 -6.96
C ARG A 537 -6.10 -34.83 -8.21
N THR A 538 -6.21 -35.46 -9.37
CA THR A 538 -6.33 -34.75 -10.66
C THR A 538 -7.56 -33.86 -10.66
N TRP A 539 -7.56 -32.78 -11.44
CA TRP A 539 -8.75 -31.93 -11.60
C TRP A 539 -9.96 -32.70 -12.17
N ARG A 540 -9.71 -33.78 -12.91
CA ARG A 540 -10.73 -34.71 -13.44
C ARG A 540 -11.49 -35.48 -12.35
N THR A 541 -10.88 -35.67 -11.17
CA THR A 541 -11.48 -36.42 -10.04
C THR A 541 -12.05 -35.49 -8.96
N MET A 542 -12.27 -34.21 -9.30
CA MET A 542 -12.81 -33.22 -8.37
C MET A 542 -14.29 -33.49 -8.08
N SER A 543 -14.68 -33.33 -6.82
CA SER A 543 -16.06 -33.51 -6.36
C SER A 543 -16.99 -32.45 -6.96
N ARG A 544 -18.30 -32.73 -6.94
CA ARG A 544 -19.33 -31.74 -7.32
C ARG A 544 -19.24 -30.47 -6.48
N SER A 545 -18.90 -30.58 -5.18
CA SER A 545 -18.73 -29.41 -4.30
C SER A 545 -17.53 -28.55 -4.67
N GLY A 546 -16.43 -29.14 -5.16
CA GLY A 546 -15.28 -28.39 -5.67
C GLY A 546 -15.63 -27.58 -6.92
N TRP A 547 -16.28 -28.21 -7.91
CA TRP A 547 -16.74 -27.49 -9.12
C TRP A 547 -17.76 -26.41 -8.80
N PHE A 548 -18.69 -26.69 -7.89
CA PHE A 548 -19.67 -25.72 -7.41
C PHE A 548 -18.99 -24.50 -6.77
N ALA A 549 -17.98 -24.70 -5.92
CA ALA A 549 -17.23 -23.60 -5.30
C ALA A 549 -16.53 -22.70 -6.34
N ILE A 550 -15.96 -23.27 -7.41
CA ILE A 550 -15.39 -22.48 -8.52
C ILE A 550 -16.48 -21.69 -9.23
N GLY A 551 -17.59 -22.34 -9.57
CA GLY A 551 -18.73 -21.70 -10.24
C GLY A 551 -19.27 -20.51 -9.42
N VAL A 552 -19.47 -20.69 -8.12
CA VAL A 552 -19.92 -19.63 -7.22
C VAL A 552 -18.90 -18.49 -7.16
N ALA A 553 -17.61 -18.78 -7.01
CA ALA A 553 -16.58 -17.73 -6.97
C ALA A 553 -16.55 -16.92 -8.28
N VAL A 554 -16.65 -17.58 -9.44
CA VAL A 554 -16.68 -16.92 -10.76
C VAL A 554 -17.94 -16.08 -10.92
N VAL A 555 -19.12 -16.62 -10.59
CA VAL A 555 -20.39 -15.89 -10.67
C VAL A 555 -20.38 -14.66 -9.75
N MET A 556 -19.83 -14.77 -8.54
CA MET A 556 -19.71 -13.65 -7.62
C MET A 556 -18.76 -12.56 -8.16
N LEU A 557 -17.59 -12.94 -8.69
CA LEU A 557 -16.63 -11.98 -9.25
C LEU A 557 -17.17 -11.27 -10.50
N VAL A 558 -17.74 -12.04 -11.45
CA VAL A 558 -18.33 -11.48 -12.68
C VAL A 558 -19.57 -10.65 -12.32
N GLY A 559 -20.44 -11.16 -11.45
CA GLY A 559 -21.63 -10.45 -10.99
C GLY A 559 -21.27 -9.12 -10.32
N PHE A 560 -20.25 -9.10 -9.47
CA PHE A 560 -19.76 -7.87 -8.84
C PHE A 560 -19.14 -6.90 -9.86
N HIS A 561 -18.38 -7.38 -10.83
CA HIS A 561 -17.85 -6.57 -11.93
C HIS A 561 -18.98 -5.90 -12.75
N LEU A 562 -20.02 -6.66 -13.12
CA LEU A 562 -21.19 -6.11 -13.81
C LEU A 562 -21.91 -5.08 -12.95
N ALA A 563 -22.04 -5.33 -11.65
CA ALA A 563 -22.61 -4.40 -10.69
C ALA A 563 -21.79 -3.09 -10.55
N LEU A 564 -20.47 -3.15 -10.69
CA LEU A 564 -19.60 -1.97 -10.72
C LEU A 564 -19.84 -1.15 -11.99
N GLN A 565 -19.86 -1.82 -13.15
CA GLN A 565 -20.05 -1.20 -14.47
C GLN A 565 -21.42 -0.52 -14.60
N GLN A 566 -22.47 -1.12 -14.04
CA GLN A 566 -23.81 -0.54 -14.02
C GLN A 566 -23.89 0.77 -13.22
N GLU A 567 -23.11 0.88 -12.15
CA GLU A 567 -23.14 2.06 -11.29
C GLU A 567 -22.28 3.20 -11.85
N ARG A 568 -21.06 2.88 -12.31
CA ARG A 568 -20.20 3.83 -13.02
C ARG A 568 -19.36 3.07 -14.05
N PRO A 569 -19.32 3.54 -15.31
CA PRO A 569 -18.50 2.90 -16.33
C PRO A 569 -17.03 2.98 -15.92
N TYR A 570 -16.35 1.84 -15.94
CA TYR A 570 -14.94 1.77 -15.64
C TYR A 570 -14.12 2.41 -16.78
N MET A 571 -13.32 3.43 -16.46
CA MET A 571 -12.37 4.05 -17.39
C MET A 571 -10.94 3.86 -16.89
N THR A 572 -10.09 3.33 -17.76
CA THR A 572 -8.65 3.26 -17.53
C THR A 572 -8.03 4.66 -17.48
N PRO A 573 -6.86 4.83 -16.83
CA PRO A 573 -6.09 6.08 -16.89
C PRO A 573 -5.89 6.58 -18.32
N ASP A 574 -5.47 5.71 -19.23
CA ASP A 574 -5.22 6.06 -20.64
C ASP A 574 -6.48 6.53 -21.35
N ALA A 575 -7.62 5.89 -21.09
CA ALA A 575 -8.91 6.34 -21.62
C ALA A 575 -9.31 7.74 -21.10
N ARG A 576 -8.95 8.07 -19.85
CA ARG A 576 -9.16 9.42 -19.29
C ARG A 576 -8.22 10.44 -19.92
N TYR A 577 -6.96 10.09 -20.17
CA TYR A 577 -6.00 10.97 -20.86
C TYR A 577 -6.40 11.21 -22.31
N ALA A 578 -6.80 10.17 -23.03
CA ALA A 578 -7.33 10.27 -24.38
C ALA A 578 -8.57 11.18 -24.43
N LEU A 579 -9.50 11.04 -23.48
CA LEU A 579 -10.68 11.91 -23.41
C LEU A 579 -10.32 13.41 -23.23
N ARG A 580 -9.30 13.71 -22.42
CA ARG A 580 -8.80 15.09 -22.23
C ARG A 580 -8.09 15.62 -23.47
N ALA A 581 -7.29 14.78 -24.13
CA ALA A 581 -6.63 15.15 -25.38
C ALA A 581 -7.64 15.39 -26.51
N ASP A 582 -8.67 14.55 -26.61
CA ASP A 582 -9.77 14.73 -27.57
C ASP A 582 -10.50 16.06 -27.34
N TYR A 583 -10.78 16.41 -26.08
CA TYR A 583 -11.35 17.70 -25.70
C TYR A 583 -10.49 18.87 -26.19
N GLU A 584 -9.19 18.81 -25.91
CA GLU A 584 -8.27 19.88 -26.26
C GLU A 584 -8.11 20.02 -27.78
N LYS A 585 -7.96 18.92 -28.51
CA LYS A 585 -7.87 18.93 -29.98
C LYS A 585 -9.11 19.51 -30.63
N GLN A 586 -10.29 19.14 -30.13
CA GLN A 586 -11.55 19.56 -30.73
C GLN A 586 -11.97 20.97 -30.32
N TYR A 587 -11.68 21.42 -29.09
CA TYR A 587 -12.26 22.65 -28.53
C TYR A 587 -11.24 23.74 -28.18
N SER A 588 -9.92 23.53 -28.35
CA SER A 588 -8.90 24.56 -28.08
C SER A 588 -9.13 25.89 -28.81
N HIS A 589 -9.68 25.86 -30.03
CA HIS A 589 -10.00 27.08 -30.78
C HIS A 589 -11.07 27.97 -30.09
N TRP A 590 -11.85 27.44 -29.15
CA TRP A 590 -12.79 28.23 -28.34
C TRP A 590 -12.12 29.06 -27.27
N GLU A 591 -10.85 28.81 -26.96
CA GLU A 591 -10.10 29.56 -25.96
C GLU A 591 -9.90 31.04 -26.35
N ALA A 592 -9.69 31.30 -27.65
CA ALA A 592 -9.55 32.65 -28.18
C ALA A 592 -10.91 33.33 -28.48
N ARG A 593 -12.02 32.56 -28.47
CA ARG A 593 -13.35 33.10 -28.74
C ARG A 593 -13.93 33.73 -27.49
N VAL A 594 -14.54 34.89 -27.64
CA VAL A 594 -15.21 35.57 -26.55
C VAL A 594 -16.46 34.79 -26.14
N GLN A 595 -16.67 34.61 -24.83
CA GLN A 595 -17.77 33.85 -24.25
C GLN A 595 -18.43 34.65 -23.11
N PRO A 596 -19.74 34.48 -22.87
CA PRO A 596 -20.43 35.18 -21.81
C PRO A 596 -20.00 34.63 -20.44
N VAL A 597 -20.09 35.45 -19.41
CA VAL A 597 -19.63 35.12 -18.06
C VAL A 597 -20.80 34.90 -17.13
N VAL A 598 -20.70 33.90 -16.24
CA VAL A 598 -21.72 33.65 -15.21
C VAL A 598 -21.67 34.78 -14.18
N THR A 599 -22.73 35.60 -14.08
CA THR A 599 -22.82 36.70 -13.11
C THR A 599 -23.78 36.43 -11.95
N HIS A 600 -24.76 35.54 -12.14
CA HIS A 600 -25.70 35.13 -11.10
C HIS A 600 -26.06 33.65 -11.24
N ILE A 601 -26.26 32.96 -10.11
CA ILE A 601 -26.68 31.56 -10.06
C ILE A 601 -27.88 31.43 -9.13
N ASP A 602 -29.01 31.05 -9.70
CA ASP A 602 -30.18 30.56 -8.98
C ASP A 602 -30.12 29.03 -8.91
N ALA A 603 -30.03 28.46 -7.72
CA ALA A 603 -29.96 27.01 -7.50
C ALA A 603 -31.10 26.52 -6.62
N LEU A 604 -31.84 25.52 -7.10
CA LEU A 604 -32.78 24.73 -6.32
C LEU A 604 -32.17 23.36 -6.10
N VAL A 605 -31.89 23.00 -4.84
CA VAL A 605 -31.17 21.76 -4.49
C VAL A 605 -32.01 20.96 -3.49
N ASP A 606 -32.48 19.79 -3.92
CA ASP A 606 -33.26 18.87 -3.09
C ASP A 606 -32.41 17.66 -2.69
N PHE A 607 -32.06 17.56 -1.41
CA PHE A 607 -31.34 16.41 -0.86
C PHE A 607 -32.30 15.28 -0.46
N PHE A 608 -31.93 14.05 -0.84
CA PHE A 608 -32.54 12.80 -0.42
C PHE A 608 -31.47 11.87 0.20
N PRO A 609 -30.97 12.18 1.42
CA PRO A 609 -29.82 11.50 2.03
C PRO A 609 -30.00 9.98 2.15
N GLU A 610 -31.18 9.51 2.56
CA GLU A 610 -31.51 8.08 2.67
C GLU A 610 -31.42 7.32 1.33
N LYS A 611 -31.75 8.01 0.23
CA LYS A 611 -31.63 7.46 -1.13
C LYS A 611 -30.23 7.69 -1.72
N ARG A 612 -29.37 8.45 -1.03
CA ARG A 612 -28.08 8.96 -1.53
C ARG A 612 -28.24 9.69 -2.86
N GLN A 613 -29.24 10.55 -2.94
CA GLN A 613 -29.60 11.23 -4.17
C GLN A 613 -29.78 12.72 -3.89
N ALA A 614 -29.48 13.56 -4.86
CA ALA A 614 -29.85 14.96 -4.85
C ALA A 614 -30.36 15.38 -6.23
N SER A 615 -31.37 16.24 -6.27
CA SER A 615 -31.82 16.89 -7.51
C SER A 615 -31.37 18.33 -7.50
N LEU A 616 -30.83 18.80 -8.63
CA LEU A 616 -30.38 20.17 -8.81
C LEU A 616 -31.12 20.75 -10.02
N LYS A 617 -31.72 21.92 -9.83
CA LYS A 617 -32.18 22.79 -10.93
C LYS A 617 -31.44 24.11 -10.82
N LEU A 618 -30.72 24.45 -11.88
CA LEU A 618 -29.82 25.58 -11.94
C LEU A 618 -30.31 26.54 -13.02
N THR A 619 -30.36 27.83 -12.71
CA THR A 619 -30.52 28.90 -13.69
C THR A 619 -29.32 29.83 -13.57
N LEU A 620 -28.48 29.84 -14.60
CA LEU A 620 -27.28 30.67 -14.68
C LEU A 620 -27.57 31.89 -15.55
N HIS A 621 -27.30 33.08 -15.03
CA HIS A 621 -27.37 34.33 -15.81
C HIS A 621 -26.00 34.59 -16.41
N LEU A 622 -25.93 34.53 -17.73
CA LEU A 622 -24.73 34.69 -18.53
C LEU A 622 -24.72 36.09 -19.14
N LYS A 623 -23.76 36.93 -18.72
CA LYS A 623 -23.64 38.30 -19.19
C LYS A 623 -22.47 38.45 -20.16
N ASN A 624 -22.68 39.17 -21.25
CA ASN A 624 -21.57 39.59 -22.10
C ASN A 624 -20.80 40.71 -21.41
N LEU A 625 -19.63 40.39 -20.85
CA LEU A 625 -18.72 41.38 -20.25
C LEU A 625 -17.66 41.89 -21.24
N SER A 626 -17.68 41.42 -22.49
CA SER A 626 -16.76 41.85 -23.53
C SER A 626 -17.26 43.05 -24.32
N GLY A 627 -16.40 43.62 -25.17
CA GLY A 627 -16.77 44.65 -26.13
C GLY A 627 -17.33 44.11 -27.46
N GLU A 628 -17.37 42.79 -27.66
CA GLU A 628 -17.74 42.16 -28.94
C GLU A 628 -19.11 41.46 -28.83
N ALA A 629 -19.83 41.36 -29.95
CA ALA A 629 -21.08 40.60 -30.00
C ALA A 629 -20.80 39.09 -30.06
N ILE A 630 -21.50 38.30 -29.26
CA ILE A 630 -21.33 36.85 -29.21
C ILE A 630 -22.46 36.19 -29.99
N ASN A 631 -22.12 35.31 -30.95
CA ASN A 631 -23.10 34.59 -31.77
C ASN A 631 -23.26 33.12 -31.36
N GLU A 632 -22.20 32.52 -30.82
CA GLU A 632 -22.18 31.12 -30.43
C GLU A 632 -21.69 30.98 -28.98
N VAL A 633 -22.32 30.10 -28.22
CA VAL A 633 -21.95 29.80 -26.84
C VAL A 633 -21.59 28.32 -26.72
N LEU A 634 -20.38 28.04 -26.24
CA LEU A 634 -19.97 26.69 -25.86
C LEU A 634 -20.38 26.45 -24.40
N VAL A 635 -21.18 25.42 -24.18
CA VAL A 635 -21.57 24.94 -22.86
C VAL A 635 -21.04 23.52 -22.68
N GLY A 636 -20.14 23.33 -21.73
CA GLY A 636 -19.59 22.04 -21.37
C GLY A 636 -20.20 21.49 -20.08
N SER A 637 -20.31 20.18 -19.98
CA SER A 637 -20.62 19.47 -18.73
C SER A 637 -19.55 18.43 -18.45
N TYR A 638 -19.41 18.04 -17.19
CA TYR A 638 -18.46 16.98 -16.85
C TYR A 638 -19.03 15.62 -17.32
N PRO A 639 -18.25 14.76 -18.00
CA PRO A 639 -18.73 13.47 -18.52
C PRO A 639 -19.48 12.57 -17.52
N GLY A 640 -19.14 12.65 -16.23
CA GLY A 640 -19.79 11.90 -15.15
C GLY A 640 -21.07 12.52 -14.58
N PHE A 641 -21.43 13.76 -14.96
CA PHE A 641 -22.61 14.48 -14.50
C PHE A 641 -23.35 15.06 -15.69
N LYS A 642 -24.16 14.22 -16.34
CA LYS A 642 -24.93 14.60 -17.52
C LYS A 642 -26.21 15.32 -17.10
N PRO A 643 -26.44 16.57 -17.52
CA PRO A 643 -27.72 17.23 -17.29
C PRO A 643 -28.82 16.54 -18.11
N GLU A 644 -29.97 16.29 -17.49
CA GLU A 644 -31.18 15.79 -18.17
C GLU A 644 -31.83 16.89 -19.01
N VAL A 645 -31.75 18.13 -18.52
CA VAL A 645 -32.20 19.33 -19.23
C VAL A 645 -31.02 20.28 -19.31
N LEU A 646 -30.71 20.77 -20.51
CA LEU A 646 -29.76 21.85 -20.74
C LEU A 646 -30.33 22.73 -21.85
N THR A 647 -30.77 23.93 -21.51
CA THR A 647 -31.43 24.84 -22.47
C THR A 647 -30.94 26.25 -22.30
N LEU A 648 -30.55 26.88 -23.40
CA LEU A 648 -30.11 28.27 -23.47
C LEU A 648 -31.25 29.15 -23.98
N SER A 649 -31.59 30.23 -23.29
CA SER A 649 -32.65 31.14 -23.75
C SER A 649 -32.20 31.93 -24.99
N GLY A 650 -32.99 31.89 -26.05
CA GLY A 650 -32.69 32.61 -27.30
C GLY A 650 -31.53 32.00 -28.10
N GLY A 651 -31.29 30.70 -27.94
CA GLY A 651 -30.30 29.97 -28.74
C GLY A 651 -30.72 28.52 -29.02
N GLN A 652 -30.32 28.03 -30.19
CA GLN A 652 -30.59 26.68 -30.67
C GLN A 652 -29.33 25.83 -30.61
N LEU A 653 -29.47 24.59 -30.15
CA LEU A 653 -28.37 23.62 -30.12
C LEU A 653 -28.00 23.22 -31.56
N THR A 654 -26.79 23.55 -32.00
CA THR A 654 -26.30 23.24 -33.35
C THR A 654 -25.37 22.04 -33.40
N SER A 655 -24.61 21.80 -32.32
CA SER A 655 -23.69 20.67 -32.22
C SER A 655 -23.64 20.13 -30.80
N HIS A 656 -23.61 18.80 -30.67
CA HIS A 656 -23.49 18.10 -29.40
C HIS A 656 -22.53 16.94 -29.54
N ASN A 657 -21.46 16.95 -28.74
CA ASN A 657 -20.56 15.81 -28.58
C ASN A 657 -20.92 15.06 -27.30
N GLU A 658 -21.60 13.92 -27.43
CA GLU A 658 -22.03 13.10 -26.29
C GLU A 658 -20.87 12.53 -25.47
N ARG A 659 -19.73 12.24 -26.10
CA ARG A 659 -18.58 11.65 -25.41
C ARG A 659 -17.87 12.68 -24.53
N LEU A 660 -17.70 13.91 -25.05
CA LEU A 660 -17.02 15.00 -24.35
C LEU A 660 -17.98 15.88 -23.54
N GLN A 661 -19.29 15.67 -23.66
CA GLN A 661 -20.36 16.45 -23.03
C GLN A 661 -20.21 17.95 -23.34
N GLN A 662 -20.03 18.27 -24.62
CA GLN A 662 -19.89 19.64 -25.11
C GLN A 662 -21.06 19.99 -26.03
N PHE A 663 -21.68 21.13 -25.79
CA PHE A 663 -22.87 21.62 -26.46
C PHE A 663 -22.58 23.00 -27.06
N VAL A 664 -22.78 23.16 -28.35
CA VAL A 664 -22.62 24.44 -29.04
C VAL A 664 -24.00 24.98 -29.35
N TYR A 665 -24.31 26.17 -28.84
CA TYR A 665 -25.54 26.88 -29.09
C TYR A 665 -25.30 28.05 -30.04
N GLN A 666 -26.06 28.11 -31.11
CA GLN A 666 -26.17 29.29 -31.96
C GLN A 666 -27.27 30.19 -31.41
N LEU A 667 -26.96 31.45 -31.14
CA LEU A 667 -27.95 32.41 -30.66
C LEU A 667 -28.84 32.88 -31.81
N ASP A 668 -30.15 33.01 -31.55
CA ASP A 668 -31.13 33.52 -32.53
C ASP A 668 -30.82 34.97 -32.91
N SER A 669 -30.26 35.73 -31.96
CA SER A 669 -29.74 37.08 -32.16
C SER A 669 -28.40 37.26 -31.45
N PRO A 670 -27.41 37.98 -32.03
CA PRO A 670 -26.13 38.24 -31.38
C PRO A 670 -26.30 38.85 -29.99
N LEU A 671 -25.62 38.28 -28.99
CA LEU A 671 -25.62 38.81 -27.63
C LEU A 671 -24.69 40.03 -27.57
N LEU A 672 -25.28 41.21 -27.44
CA LEU A 672 -24.54 42.47 -27.40
C LEU A 672 -23.82 42.67 -26.05
N PRO A 673 -22.74 43.49 -26.00
CA PRO A 673 -22.10 43.88 -24.75
C PRO A 673 -23.09 44.34 -23.68
N GLY A 674 -22.95 43.80 -22.47
CA GLY A 674 -23.80 44.08 -21.32
C GLY A 674 -25.14 43.32 -21.28
N GLN A 675 -25.58 42.70 -22.37
CA GLN A 675 -26.80 41.88 -22.38
C GLN A 675 -26.62 40.57 -21.60
N ILE A 676 -27.75 40.04 -21.11
CA ILE A 676 -27.81 38.83 -20.28
C ILE A 676 -28.70 37.80 -20.99
N LEU A 677 -28.29 36.55 -20.93
CA LEU A 677 -29.07 35.38 -21.32
C LEU A 677 -29.09 34.36 -20.18
N THR A 678 -30.07 33.46 -20.18
CA THR A 678 -30.25 32.46 -19.13
C THR A 678 -29.92 31.07 -19.65
N LEU A 679 -29.15 30.31 -18.89
CA LEU A 679 -28.90 28.89 -19.10
C LEU A 679 -29.59 28.10 -17.99
N GLN A 680 -30.51 27.24 -18.36
CA GLN A 680 -31.18 26.33 -17.44
C GLN A 680 -30.55 24.95 -17.53
N ALA A 681 -30.25 24.37 -16.38
CA ALA A 681 -29.75 23.00 -16.27
C ALA A 681 -30.49 22.25 -15.17
N ALA A 682 -30.90 21.01 -15.43
CA ALA A 682 -31.46 20.12 -14.42
C ALA A 682 -30.72 18.79 -14.42
N MET A 683 -30.37 18.29 -13.24
CA MET A 683 -29.72 17.00 -13.09
C MET A 683 -30.05 16.31 -11.77
N VAL A 684 -29.89 15.01 -11.79
CA VAL A 684 -29.98 14.16 -10.61
C VAL A 684 -28.61 13.56 -10.33
N VAL A 685 -28.09 13.82 -9.14
CA VAL A 685 -26.83 13.26 -8.67
C VAL A 685 -27.13 12.07 -7.76
N THR A 686 -26.61 10.90 -8.13
CA THR A 686 -26.71 9.68 -7.32
C THR A 686 -25.34 9.31 -6.75
N GLY A 687 -25.28 9.17 -5.43
CA GLY A 687 -24.10 8.71 -4.70
C GLY A 687 -23.86 7.23 -4.99
N ALA A 688 -22.61 6.89 -5.30
CA ALA A 688 -22.23 5.50 -5.53
C ALA A 688 -22.21 4.70 -4.21
N ARG A 689 -22.40 3.39 -4.31
CA ARG A 689 -22.41 2.42 -3.22
C ARG A 689 -21.22 1.47 -3.29
N ARG A 690 -20.72 1.16 -4.49
CA ARG A 690 -19.60 0.24 -4.73
C ARG A 690 -18.37 0.98 -5.28
N TRP A 691 -18.48 2.29 -5.46
CA TRP A 691 -17.36 3.18 -5.77
C TRP A 691 -17.17 4.17 -4.64
N LEU A 692 -15.91 4.42 -4.32
CA LEU A 692 -15.54 5.49 -3.40
C LEU A 692 -16.08 6.83 -3.89
N PRO A 693 -16.66 7.68 -3.03
CA PRO A 693 -17.08 9.02 -3.40
C PRO A 693 -15.89 9.82 -3.95
N SER A 694 -15.90 10.07 -5.26
CA SER A 694 -14.85 10.78 -5.97
C SER A 694 -14.99 12.29 -5.77
N GLY A 695 -13.93 12.94 -5.27
CA GLY A 695 -13.87 14.39 -5.14
C GLY A 695 -14.80 14.95 -4.07
N HIS A 696 -15.57 15.97 -4.44
CA HIS A 696 -16.37 16.82 -3.55
C HIS A 696 -17.88 16.55 -3.63
N GLN A 697 -18.28 15.38 -4.13
CA GLN A 697 -19.68 14.95 -4.22
C GLN A 697 -19.90 13.76 -3.30
N ILE A 698 -20.38 14.03 -2.09
CA ILE A 698 -20.61 13.04 -1.04
C ILE A 698 -22.11 13.03 -0.74
N LEU A 699 -22.75 11.88 -0.88
CA LEU A 699 -24.18 11.72 -0.58
C LEU A 699 -24.35 10.53 0.36
N LEU A 700 -24.34 10.82 1.65
CA LEU A 700 -24.53 9.84 2.73
C LEU A 700 -25.75 10.23 3.55
N PRO A 701 -26.39 9.25 4.23
CA PRO A 701 -27.52 9.51 5.12
C PRO A 701 -27.20 10.51 6.22
N GLU A 702 -26.00 10.49 6.80
CA GLU A 702 -25.62 11.36 7.91
C GLU A 702 -25.05 12.71 7.44
N PHE A 703 -24.42 12.71 6.26
CA PHE A 703 -23.67 13.83 5.70
C PHE A 703 -23.77 13.83 4.17
N SER A 704 -24.42 14.85 3.62
CA SER A 704 -24.49 15.09 2.19
C SER A 704 -23.86 16.44 1.86
N TYR A 705 -22.89 16.43 0.95
CA TYR A 705 -22.10 17.57 0.52
C TYR A 705 -21.96 17.56 -1.00
N LEU A 706 -22.34 18.66 -1.62
CA LEU A 706 -22.18 18.88 -3.05
C LEU A 706 -21.41 20.16 -3.29
N ARG A 707 -20.43 20.09 -4.18
CA ARG A 707 -19.72 21.25 -4.70
C ARG A 707 -20.18 21.55 -6.13
N GLY A 708 -20.40 22.81 -6.42
CA GLY A 708 -20.78 23.30 -7.74
C GLY A 708 -19.84 22.82 -8.83
N ILE A 709 -18.53 22.73 -8.60
CA ILE A 709 -17.60 22.12 -9.57
C ILE A 709 -17.44 20.62 -9.26
N PRO A 710 -17.69 19.70 -10.21
CA PRO A 710 -17.97 19.94 -11.63
C PRO A 710 -19.46 19.74 -12.02
N LEU A 711 -20.41 19.98 -11.10
CA LEU A 711 -21.86 19.86 -11.33
C LEU A 711 -22.45 20.99 -12.19
N LEU A 712 -21.90 22.20 -12.08
CA LEU A 712 -22.30 23.36 -12.86
C LEU A 712 -21.89 23.16 -14.32
N PRO A 713 -22.75 23.49 -15.29
CA PRO A 713 -22.33 23.69 -16.66
C PRO A 713 -21.21 24.71 -16.74
N ASN A 714 -20.15 24.37 -17.46
CA ASN A 714 -19.05 25.26 -17.75
C ASN A 714 -19.33 26.05 -19.03
N ILE A 715 -18.99 27.33 -19.06
CA ILE A 715 -19.10 28.18 -20.26
C ILE A 715 -17.72 28.36 -20.89
N GLY A 716 -17.64 28.19 -22.21
CA GLY A 716 -16.40 28.31 -22.97
C GLY A 716 -15.41 27.18 -22.73
N PHE A 717 -14.18 27.40 -23.22
CA PHE A 717 -13.09 26.43 -23.08
C PHE A 717 -12.62 26.28 -21.63
N ASN A 718 -12.44 25.04 -21.18
CA ASN A 718 -12.03 24.69 -19.83
C ASN A 718 -10.61 24.15 -19.78
N ARG A 719 -9.66 24.97 -19.32
CA ARG A 719 -8.28 24.53 -19.07
C ARG A 719 -8.17 23.43 -17.99
N GLN A 720 -9.19 23.18 -17.17
CA GLN A 720 -9.18 22.06 -16.22
C GLN A 720 -9.46 20.71 -16.91
N TYR A 721 -10.00 20.71 -18.13
CA TYR A 721 -10.26 19.50 -18.91
C TYR A 721 -9.10 19.13 -19.84
N THR A 722 -8.05 19.95 -19.91
CA THR A 722 -6.85 19.66 -20.71
C THR A 722 -5.90 18.69 -20.01
N LEU A 723 -5.00 18.10 -20.79
CA LEU A 723 -3.95 17.23 -20.27
C LEU A 723 -2.79 18.07 -19.76
N ARG A 724 -2.30 17.83 -18.53
CA ARG A 724 -1.21 18.64 -17.93
C ARG A 724 0.17 18.03 -18.05
N ASP A 725 0.26 16.71 -18.19
CA ASP A 725 1.52 15.98 -18.25
C ASP A 725 2.22 16.22 -19.58
N GLU A 726 3.42 16.81 -19.55
CA GLU A 726 4.17 17.20 -20.75
C GLU A 726 4.54 16.00 -21.64
N VAL A 727 4.92 14.87 -21.03
CA VAL A 727 5.31 13.65 -21.76
C VAL A 727 4.09 13.09 -22.50
N LEU A 728 2.96 12.95 -21.79
CA LEU A 728 1.73 12.45 -22.40
C LEU A 728 1.17 13.43 -23.45
N ARG A 729 1.41 14.73 -23.31
CA ARG A 729 1.03 15.73 -24.33
C ARG A 729 1.81 15.53 -25.62
N GLU A 730 3.13 15.34 -25.52
CA GLU A 730 3.97 15.05 -26.68
C GLU A 730 3.54 13.76 -27.38
N GLU A 731 3.35 12.67 -26.62
CA GLU A 731 2.89 11.38 -27.14
C GLU A 731 1.53 11.48 -27.88
N LEU A 732 0.63 12.33 -27.38
CA LEU A 732 -0.69 12.55 -27.97
C LEU A 732 -0.72 13.67 -29.02
N GLY A 733 0.43 14.29 -29.36
CA GLY A 733 0.53 15.34 -30.37
C GLY A 733 -0.13 16.66 -29.97
N LEU A 734 -0.06 17.01 -28.69
CA LEU A 734 -0.53 18.29 -28.13
C LEU A 734 0.66 19.25 -27.94
N ALA A 735 0.43 20.56 -28.08
CA ALA A 735 1.45 21.58 -27.85
C ALA A 735 1.96 21.55 -26.39
N ALA A 736 3.16 22.05 -26.08
CA ALA A 736 3.57 22.21 -24.68
C ALA A 736 2.66 23.23 -23.96
N LEU A 737 2.35 23.00 -22.67
CA LEU A 737 1.66 23.98 -21.85
C LEU A 737 2.67 24.92 -21.21
N ASP A 738 2.45 26.22 -21.33
CA ASP A 738 3.14 27.21 -20.51
C ASP A 738 2.47 27.27 -19.13
N MET A 739 2.99 26.49 -18.19
CA MET A 739 2.56 26.51 -16.79
C MET A 739 3.63 27.22 -15.94
N PRO A 740 3.54 28.55 -15.77
CA PRO A 740 4.47 29.28 -14.94
C PRO A 740 4.47 28.74 -13.50
N LEU A 741 5.66 28.66 -12.89
CA LEU A 741 5.84 28.15 -11.54
C LEU A 741 5.03 28.99 -10.54
N PRO A 742 4.44 28.41 -9.48
CA PRO A 742 3.71 29.17 -8.46
C PRO A 742 4.51 30.35 -7.86
N SER A 743 5.83 30.21 -7.77
CA SER A 743 6.77 31.24 -7.30
C SER A 743 6.82 32.48 -8.19
N THR A 744 6.38 32.39 -9.45
CA THR A 744 6.30 33.55 -10.37
C THR A 744 5.12 34.47 -10.08
N PHE A 745 4.15 34.01 -9.27
CA PHE A 745 2.94 34.77 -8.90
C PHE A 745 3.03 35.39 -7.49
N VAL A 746 4.21 35.40 -6.86
CA VAL A 746 4.40 35.95 -5.50
C VAL A 746 4.03 37.44 -5.45
N ASP A 747 4.37 38.19 -6.50
CA ASP A 747 4.13 39.64 -6.56
C ASP A 747 2.86 40.02 -7.34
N LYS A 748 2.24 39.07 -8.03
CA LYS A 748 1.07 39.31 -8.89
C LYS A 748 0.12 38.13 -8.86
N ALA A 749 -1.15 38.40 -8.53
CA ALA A 749 -2.20 37.40 -8.64
C ALA A 749 -2.27 36.85 -10.08
N PRO A 750 -2.44 35.53 -10.24
CA PRO A 750 -2.59 34.93 -11.57
C PRO A 750 -3.82 35.51 -12.28
N VAL A 751 -3.76 35.58 -13.61
CA VAL A 751 -4.85 36.10 -14.43
C VAL A 751 -6.13 35.28 -14.18
N THR A 752 -7.20 35.96 -13.76
CA THR A 752 -8.53 35.40 -13.53
C THR A 752 -9.06 34.80 -14.84
N THR A 753 -9.33 33.51 -14.88
CA THR A 753 -10.04 32.89 -16.01
C THR A 753 -11.54 33.21 -15.95
N LEU A 754 -12.24 33.06 -17.07
CA LEU A 754 -13.71 33.20 -17.16
C LEU A 754 -14.46 32.40 -16.07
N GLN A 755 -13.90 31.26 -15.65
CA GLN A 755 -14.47 30.37 -14.63
C GLN A 755 -14.25 30.85 -13.20
N SER A 756 -13.23 31.68 -12.98
CA SER A 756 -12.93 32.27 -11.67
C SER A 756 -13.56 33.64 -11.45
N THR A 757 -14.34 34.14 -12.43
CA THR A 757 -15.08 35.39 -12.25
C THR A 757 -16.11 35.25 -11.12
N PRO A 758 -16.17 36.21 -10.18
CA PRO A 758 -17.16 36.18 -9.11
C PRO A 758 -18.59 36.25 -9.63
N ALA A 759 -19.49 35.55 -8.95
CA ALA A 759 -20.93 35.55 -9.24
C ALA A 759 -21.73 35.72 -7.94
N THR A 760 -22.91 36.31 -8.06
CA THR A 760 -23.88 36.33 -6.96
C THR A 760 -24.66 35.00 -6.94
N LEU A 761 -25.04 34.54 -5.76
CA LEU A 761 -25.67 33.23 -5.57
C LEU A 761 -26.99 33.39 -4.82
N ARG A 762 -28.01 32.69 -5.29
CA ARG A 762 -29.27 32.44 -4.58
C ARG A 762 -29.52 30.93 -4.58
N SER A 763 -29.59 30.31 -3.41
CA SER A 763 -29.77 28.87 -3.25
C SER A 763 -30.98 28.57 -2.37
N VAL A 764 -31.97 27.84 -2.91
CA VAL A 764 -33.02 27.22 -2.12
C VAL A 764 -32.66 25.75 -1.94
N VAL A 765 -32.35 25.37 -0.70
CA VAL A 765 -31.93 24.02 -0.37
C VAL A 765 -33.02 23.34 0.45
N SER A 766 -33.40 22.12 0.05
CA SER A 766 -34.37 21.31 0.78
C SER A 766 -33.80 19.98 1.27
N SER A 767 -34.24 19.55 2.44
CA SER A 767 -33.84 18.27 3.07
C SER A 767 -34.98 17.66 3.88
N PRO A 768 -34.88 16.39 4.30
CA PRO A 768 -35.72 15.86 5.37
C PRO A 768 -35.62 16.73 6.62
N VAL A 769 -36.68 16.76 7.45
CA VAL A 769 -36.73 17.56 8.68
C VAL A 769 -35.64 17.18 9.70
N SER A 770 -35.17 15.93 9.65
CA SER A 770 -34.06 15.42 10.46
C SER A 770 -32.70 16.05 10.15
N HIS A 771 -32.58 16.78 9.03
CA HIS A 771 -31.36 17.42 8.59
C HIS A 771 -31.45 18.93 8.68
N THR A 772 -30.28 19.54 8.89
CA THR A 772 -30.03 20.96 8.67
C THR A 772 -29.28 21.16 7.38
N VAL A 773 -29.63 22.22 6.65
CA VAL A 773 -29.00 22.55 5.38
C VAL A 773 -28.18 23.83 5.51
N HIS A 774 -27.08 23.88 4.77
CA HIS A 774 -26.22 25.06 4.70
C HIS A 774 -25.80 25.31 3.24
N ALA A 775 -25.74 26.58 2.87
CA ALA A 775 -25.18 27.06 1.61
C ALA A 775 -24.48 28.41 1.85
N GLN A 776 -23.89 28.97 0.79
CA GLN A 776 -23.20 30.26 0.85
C GLN A 776 -24.19 31.44 0.87
N GLY A 777 -23.90 32.46 1.67
CA GLY A 777 -24.73 33.65 1.81
C GLY A 777 -25.48 33.73 3.14
N GLN A 778 -26.33 34.75 3.29
CA GLN A 778 -27.20 34.93 4.45
C GLN A 778 -28.51 34.16 4.26
N VAL A 779 -29.09 33.66 5.36
CA VAL A 779 -30.42 33.03 5.34
C VAL A 779 -31.46 34.11 5.10
N VAL A 780 -32.16 34.03 3.97
CA VAL A 780 -33.23 34.96 3.57
C VAL A 780 -34.58 34.47 4.07
N ASN A 781 -34.83 33.16 3.95
CA ASN A 781 -36.11 32.56 4.31
C ASN A 781 -35.92 31.10 4.77
N GLN A 782 -36.83 30.62 5.60
CA GLN A 782 -36.90 29.23 6.04
C GLN A 782 -38.35 28.80 6.23
N TRP A 783 -38.71 27.65 5.69
CA TRP A 783 -40.08 27.13 5.83
C TRP A 783 -40.10 25.60 5.84
N LEU A 784 -41.22 25.06 6.32
CA LEU A 784 -41.50 23.63 6.29
C LEU A 784 -42.66 23.39 5.32
N ALA A 785 -42.47 22.48 4.37
CA ALA A 785 -43.50 22.09 3.42
C ALA A 785 -43.36 20.61 3.07
N ALA A 786 -44.48 19.89 2.93
CA ALA A 786 -44.51 18.49 2.52
C ALA A 786 -43.56 17.56 3.32
N GLY A 787 -43.42 17.79 4.63
CA GLY A 787 -42.52 17.00 5.48
C GLY A 787 -41.02 17.22 5.21
N ARG A 788 -40.66 18.34 4.58
CA ARG A 788 -39.28 18.74 4.28
C ARG A 788 -39.00 20.14 4.81
N ARG A 789 -37.73 20.38 5.16
CA ARG A 789 -37.20 21.70 5.51
C ARG A 789 -36.67 22.35 4.24
N TYR A 790 -37.02 23.61 4.03
CA TYR A 790 -36.50 24.45 2.96
C TYR A 790 -35.81 25.67 3.60
N MET A 791 -34.64 26.02 3.09
CA MET A 791 -33.91 27.21 3.50
C MET A 791 -33.36 27.91 2.26
N GLU A 792 -33.56 29.22 2.21
CA GLU A 792 -33.10 30.09 1.13
C GLU A 792 -31.90 30.90 1.61
N PHE A 793 -30.82 30.85 0.83
CA PHE A 793 -29.57 31.56 1.06
C PHE A 793 -29.31 32.52 -0.09
N ALA A 794 -28.86 33.73 0.20
CA ALA A 794 -28.44 34.69 -0.82
C ALA A 794 -27.17 35.44 -0.41
N THR A 795 -26.27 35.65 -1.36
CA THR A 795 -25.05 36.45 -1.14
C THR A 795 -25.32 37.93 -1.40
N ALA A 796 -24.89 38.81 -0.50
CA ALA A 796 -25.01 40.26 -0.68
C ALA A 796 -24.05 40.79 -1.76
N GLU A 797 -22.87 40.18 -1.90
CA GLU A 797 -21.83 40.56 -2.86
C GLU A 797 -21.42 39.37 -3.74
N PRO A 798 -20.84 39.61 -4.94
CA PRO A 798 -20.30 38.54 -5.77
C PRO A 798 -19.21 37.75 -5.03
N VAL A 799 -19.36 36.43 -4.99
CA VAL A 799 -18.39 35.50 -4.38
C VAL A 799 -17.75 34.63 -5.47
N ARG A 800 -16.69 33.91 -5.15
CA ARG A 800 -16.11 32.92 -6.10
C ARG A 800 -17.19 31.96 -6.57
N ASN A 801 -17.22 31.72 -7.89
CA ASN A 801 -18.17 30.81 -8.54
C ASN A 801 -17.86 29.33 -8.25
N ILE A 802 -17.95 28.96 -6.98
CA ILE A 802 -17.79 27.59 -6.47
C ILE A 802 -18.88 27.40 -5.41
N PRO A 803 -20.16 27.33 -5.81
CA PRO A 803 -21.25 27.15 -4.85
C PRO A 803 -21.09 25.82 -4.12
N VAL A 804 -21.58 25.79 -2.89
CA VAL A 804 -21.50 24.62 -2.02
C VAL A 804 -22.86 24.44 -1.34
N TRP A 805 -23.33 23.20 -1.32
CA TRP A 805 -24.56 22.82 -0.65
C TRP A 805 -24.30 21.64 0.28
N LEU A 806 -24.81 21.74 1.50
CA LEU A 806 -24.59 20.78 2.56
C LEU A 806 -25.94 20.43 3.20
N ALA A 807 -26.13 19.15 3.53
CA ALA A 807 -27.18 18.68 4.43
C ALA A 807 -26.56 17.72 5.46
N THR A 808 -26.77 17.99 6.74
CA THR A 808 -26.22 17.19 7.85
C THR A 808 -27.30 16.83 8.84
N MET A 809 -27.22 15.64 9.44
CA MET A 809 -27.96 15.38 10.67
C MET A 809 -27.30 16.19 11.79
N GLN A 810 -28.05 17.06 12.46
CA GLN A 810 -27.54 17.83 13.60
C GLN A 810 -27.09 16.87 14.71
N THR A 811 -25.80 16.54 14.76
CA THR A 811 -25.15 16.16 16.02
C THR A 811 -24.35 17.37 16.46
N SER A 812 -24.98 18.25 17.24
CA SER A 812 -24.24 19.25 17.99
C SER A 812 -23.38 18.49 19.03
N THR A 813 -22.19 18.06 18.65
CA THR A 813 -21.13 17.93 19.64
C THR A 813 -20.69 19.35 19.93
N THR A 814 -21.33 19.97 20.92
CA THR A 814 -20.76 21.10 21.65
C THR A 814 -19.45 20.63 22.28
N HIS A 815 -18.39 20.55 21.49
CA HIS A 815 -17.06 20.69 22.05
C HIS A 815 -16.88 22.18 22.27
N SER A 816 -17.05 22.60 23.52
CA SER A 816 -16.48 23.85 23.98
C SER A 816 -14.98 23.75 23.71
N VAL A 817 -14.51 24.40 22.64
CA VAL A 817 -13.10 24.75 22.53
C VAL A 817 -12.88 25.75 23.66
N THR A 818 -12.48 25.24 24.82
CA THR A 818 -11.84 26.08 25.83
C THR A 818 -10.56 26.56 25.15
N ALA A 819 -10.59 27.79 24.64
CA ALA A 819 -9.38 28.51 24.31
C ALA A 819 -8.49 28.43 25.55
N GLY A 820 -7.36 27.75 25.44
CA GLY A 820 -6.35 27.75 26.49
C GLY A 820 -5.85 29.18 26.63
N GLU A 821 -6.20 29.81 27.75
CA GLU A 821 -5.46 30.94 28.27
C GLU A 821 -4.02 30.48 28.58
N ASP A 822 -3.09 31.31 28.13
CA ASP A 822 -1.75 31.55 28.66
C ASP A 822 -0.74 30.38 28.77
N SER A 823 0.32 30.50 27.95
CA SER A 823 1.67 30.72 28.52
C SER A 823 2.60 31.35 27.49
N VAL A 824 3.08 32.54 27.86
CA VAL A 824 4.22 33.30 27.30
C VAL A 824 5.47 32.44 27.15
#